data_AF-A0A941CC23-F1
#
_entry.id   AF-A0A941CC23-F1
#
_cell.length_a   1.000
_cell.length_b   1.000
_cell.length_c   1.000
_cell.angle_alpha   90.00
_cell.angle_beta   90.00
_cell.angle_gamma   90.00
#
_symmetry.space_group_name_H-M   'P 1'
#
loop_
_entity.id
_entity.type
_entity.pdbx_description
1 polymer ?
#
loop_
_entity_poly.entity_id
_entity_poly.type
_entity_poly.pdbx_seq_one_letter_code
_entity_poly.pdbx_strand_id
1 'polypeptide(L)'
;MNYKYTFIVVLTLLVWGCASYEPKYRESFDDTVQPENNEIEKTFYLIGDAGYAKPGQSTPALLALEKYLEGHKKKGNYTIFLGDNIYPDGMPKKDKKDRPIAEHRLDVQIDAVKNFDGQVYFIPGNHDWYNEGLKGLEREEKYFEDKLDDKKLFKPKTGCALESIEITENIQLIILDSQWYLEDWNKHPTINDNCPEIKTREAMFLEVESEFKKNQDKTILFALHHPLYTNGIHGGKYAPIKHIYPSQKKIPLPVLGSLAMQIRTSGAISTQDNQNKQYKSLVQRLETLAKGANKIIFASGHEHSLQYIEHNGIKQIVSGAGAKNSYAALSNDGIFAYGGQGFVRLDMYKDGSSWASYFGSKNNKPELLFKKEIYKKTPTYDVESIPGVTQQVVEASVYETEGTDRTEFYESIWGDHYRELYGTKIKAKVAVLDTLYGGLEVVRKGGGHQTRSIRLQDKDGKQFNMRALKKSGIKFLQSTVFQNNYVEESLENTISEDILLDFYTAGHPYIFTVIPELSDAVGVFHTNPKLYYIPKQKALGKFNAEFGNELYMIEERPEENHKDLASFGKPDDIESTADVYERLRRDEKYKIDEPSYIRARIFDMLIGDWDRHQDQWRWAEYELENGDHIFKPIPRDRDQAFSNFDGGFLGTLRGLMGFANQFQVYDDELKDVKWINSSATRLDRTLIRNSGRDEWLKQAKYIQENLTDNAIENAFRNIPPEAKGKDLNTIIKNLKGRRKNIVDIADRYYDCLTRLSIVMGTDKDDLVEIYRMKNGKTRVRVYRIKDGLKGVMLSDKTFDKKETKEIWIYGLDDDDVFESTGEVDNPIRINIVGGQNNDIYRFNKGHKIAVYDHKSKPNTIEKKGGAKIRFTDNYQINNFDKNEDVLTTSSVLPVIGFNPDDGIRIGPMAIFTINGFHRNPFSSKHTFSGGYYFATQGFDIGYSGEFAGILGNYNLLVDVRYTSPNFAVNFFGFGNETVNNQDELDFDYNRVKLSTYSTALGAIKKGRLGSYFEYKGSIEGIKVDDTNERFITLEAGLPNLEAFERKWFAGLDGTYGYESYDVTVNPTRGMKFEINVGGRMNVDNTDRTFGYIKPYLGFYNALSRNRKLVLKTAAKGQFNIGENFEFYQGAQLGADNLLRAYRTERFTGQSALVGSADIRYSFKQFKTSVLPLQIGIFTGIDTGRVWISDNDQSDKWHSSLGGGFWMNSADALSATFNLFTGEDGARFSFSFAFKF
;
A
#
# COMPACT_ATOMS: atom_id res chain seq x y z
N MET A 1 15.36 1.23 51.76
CA MET A 1 16.13 0.47 50.75
C MET A 1 17.11 1.42 50.07
N ASN A 2 18.39 1.07 50.00
CA ASN A 2 19.47 1.99 49.59
C ASN A 2 19.39 2.32 48.08
N TYR A 3 19.06 3.56 47.73
CA TYR A 3 18.96 4.08 46.36
C TYR A 3 20.20 3.81 45.50
N LYS A 4 21.40 3.73 46.12
CA LYS A 4 22.65 3.37 45.43
C LYS A 4 22.65 1.96 44.86
N TYR A 5 22.13 0.97 45.59
CA TYR A 5 22.11 -0.41 45.10
C TYR A 5 21.02 -0.60 44.05
N THR A 6 19.87 0.08 44.17
CA THR A 6 18.86 0.09 43.11
C THR A 6 19.38 0.77 41.84
N PHE A 7 20.09 1.90 41.97
CA PHE A 7 20.70 2.58 40.82
C PHE A 7 21.76 1.72 40.15
N ILE A 8 22.64 1.06 40.92
CA ILE A 8 23.66 0.15 40.36
C ILE A 8 23.00 -1.06 39.72
N VAL A 9 22.00 -1.69 40.35
CA VAL A 9 21.27 -2.83 39.77
C VAL A 9 20.54 -2.43 38.50
N VAL A 10 19.89 -1.27 38.46
CA VAL A 10 19.27 -0.72 37.24
C VAL A 10 20.33 -0.42 36.17
N LEU A 11 21.47 0.18 36.53
CA LEU A 11 22.57 0.46 35.61
C LEU A 11 23.15 -0.84 35.05
N THR A 12 23.30 -1.89 35.88
CA THR A 12 23.86 -3.19 35.50
C THR A 12 22.89 -3.98 34.62
N LEU A 13 21.58 -3.93 34.92
CA LEU A 13 20.53 -4.50 34.08
C LEU A 13 20.41 -3.80 32.71
N LEU A 14 20.78 -2.51 32.61
CA LEU A 14 20.84 -1.77 31.34
C LEU A 14 22.02 -2.17 30.44
N VAL A 15 23.07 -2.84 30.96
CA VAL A 15 24.27 -3.21 30.16
C VAL A 15 24.17 -4.60 29.51
N TRP A 16 23.24 -5.47 29.94
CA TRP A 16 23.23 -6.90 29.56
C TRP A 16 22.64 -7.22 28.17
N GLY A 17 22.74 -6.28 27.21
CA GLY A 17 22.23 -6.46 25.85
C GLY A 17 22.83 -5.53 24.79
N CYS A 18 23.94 -4.84 25.07
CA CYS A 18 24.49 -3.80 24.21
C CYS A 18 25.05 -4.35 22.88
N ALA A 19 24.95 -3.57 21.79
CA ALA A 19 25.58 -3.87 20.51
C ALA A 19 27.11 -3.95 20.64
N SER A 20 27.76 -4.89 19.95
CA SER A 20 29.21 -5.19 20.06
C SER A 20 29.84 -5.46 18.68
N TYR A 21 31.17 -5.48 18.61
CA TYR A 21 31.93 -5.95 17.45
C TYR A 21 32.19 -7.47 17.48
N GLU A 22 32.24 -8.06 18.67
CA GLU A 22 32.45 -9.51 18.87
C GLU A 22 31.27 -10.33 18.34
N PRO A 23 31.51 -11.56 17.86
CA PRO A 23 30.45 -12.42 17.37
C PRO A 23 29.52 -12.85 18.52
N LYS A 24 28.23 -12.83 18.24
CA LYS A 24 27.16 -13.22 19.17
C LYS A 24 26.31 -14.31 18.55
N TYR A 25 25.91 -15.24 19.40
CA TYR A 25 25.13 -16.40 19.03
C TYR A 25 23.93 -16.51 19.96
N ARG A 26 22.74 -16.79 19.40
CA ARG A 26 21.57 -17.11 20.20
C ARG A 26 21.73 -18.46 20.90
N GLU A 27 22.32 -19.41 20.20
CA GLU A 27 22.68 -20.76 20.66
C GLU A 27 24.10 -21.07 20.16
N SER A 28 24.87 -21.84 20.91
CA SER A 28 26.18 -22.32 20.45
C SER A 28 26.02 -23.13 19.16
N PHE A 29 26.88 -22.90 18.17
CA PHE A 29 26.90 -23.69 16.95
C PHE A 29 28.06 -24.68 16.97
N ASP A 30 27.84 -25.83 16.34
CA ASP A 30 28.83 -26.89 16.19
C ASP A 30 29.34 -26.87 14.74
N ASP A 31 30.62 -26.58 14.56
CA ASP A 31 31.28 -26.53 13.25
C ASP A 31 31.57 -27.92 12.66
N THR A 32 31.43 -28.98 13.47
CA THR A 32 31.58 -30.37 13.04
C THR A 32 30.33 -30.89 12.32
N VAL A 33 29.18 -30.23 12.48
CA VAL A 33 27.94 -30.59 11.77
C VAL A 33 28.14 -30.34 10.27
N GLN A 34 28.31 -31.44 9.55
CA GLN A 34 28.33 -31.44 8.10
C GLN A 34 26.90 -31.55 7.57
N PRO A 35 26.58 -30.88 6.45
CA PRO A 35 25.41 -31.22 5.65
C PRO A 35 25.45 -32.74 5.39
N GLU A 36 24.29 -33.39 5.40
CA GLU A 36 24.18 -34.76 4.86
C GLU A 36 24.86 -34.81 3.48
N ASN A 37 25.39 -35.97 3.07
CA ASN A 37 26.27 -36.17 1.90
C ASN A 37 25.54 -35.89 0.56
N ASN A 38 25.08 -34.65 0.39
CA ASN A 38 24.15 -34.15 -0.60
C ASN A 38 24.95 -33.33 -1.61
N GLU A 39 24.61 -33.49 -2.88
CA GLU A 39 25.31 -32.80 -3.96
C GLU A 39 24.94 -31.31 -3.97
N ILE A 40 25.95 -30.44 -3.82
CA ILE A 40 25.78 -28.99 -3.96
C ILE A 40 25.45 -28.68 -5.42
N GLU A 41 24.28 -28.08 -5.64
CA GLU A 41 23.82 -27.63 -6.94
C GLU A 41 24.52 -26.32 -7.32
N LYS A 42 24.46 -25.32 -6.43
CA LYS A 42 25.09 -23.99 -6.60
C LYS A 42 25.58 -23.40 -5.28
N THR A 43 26.67 -22.65 -5.35
CA THR A 43 27.16 -21.81 -4.25
C THR A 43 27.11 -20.33 -4.64
N PHE A 44 26.67 -19.49 -3.69
CA PHE A 44 26.67 -18.03 -3.79
C PHE A 44 27.60 -17.44 -2.72
N TYR A 45 28.54 -16.60 -3.14
CA TYR A 45 29.39 -15.79 -2.26
C TYR A 45 28.81 -14.38 -2.18
N LEU A 46 28.46 -13.93 -0.98
CA LEU A 46 27.72 -12.71 -0.73
C LEU A 46 28.63 -11.73 0.03
N ILE A 47 28.76 -10.51 -0.48
CA ILE A 47 29.55 -9.43 0.14
C ILE A 47 28.93 -8.08 -0.23
N GLY A 48 28.76 -7.16 0.71
CA GLY A 48 28.20 -5.82 0.48
C GLY A 48 29.05 -4.74 1.15
N ASP A 49 28.84 -3.49 0.76
CA ASP A 49 29.52 -2.32 1.29
C ASP A 49 31.05 -2.41 1.16
N ALA A 50 31.51 -2.93 0.03
CA ALA A 50 32.93 -3.10 -0.27
C ALA A 50 33.60 -1.81 -0.78
N GLY A 51 32.84 -0.74 -1.01
CA GLY A 51 33.30 0.50 -1.64
C GLY A 51 34.09 1.49 -0.79
N TYR A 52 34.70 1.09 0.33
CA TYR A 52 35.43 2.02 1.24
C TYR A 52 36.94 1.76 1.33
N ALA A 53 37.54 1.12 0.31
CA ALA A 53 38.98 0.94 0.24
C ALA A 53 39.73 2.29 0.23
N LYS A 54 40.88 2.33 0.94
CA LYS A 54 41.79 3.49 0.95
C LYS A 54 42.69 3.46 -0.29
N PRO A 55 43.20 4.61 -0.78
CA PRO A 55 44.09 4.64 -1.94
C PRO A 55 45.25 3.64 -1.82
N GLY A 56 45.44 2.81 -2.83
CA GLY A 56 46.52 1.81 -2.89
C GLY A 56 46.39 0.61 -1.94
N GLN A 57 45.23 0.44 -1.29
CA GLN A 57 44.97 -0.67 -0.36
C GLN A 57 43.67 -1.39 -0.73
N SER A 58 43.62 -2.70 -0.49
CA SER A 58 42.36 -3.48 -0.44
C SER A 58 41.83 -3.55 1.00
N THR A 59 40.62 -4.07 1.18
CA THR A 59 40.01 -4.24 2.50
C THR A 59 40.30 -5.64 3.06
N PRO A 60 40.37 -5.81 4.39
CA PRO A 60 40.51 -7.13 5.00
C PRO A 60 39.47 -8.15 4.50
N ALA A 61 38.20 -7.77 4.33
CA ALA A 61 37.18 -8.69 3.83
C ALA A 61 37.44 -9.11 2.37
N LEU A 62 37.80 -8.18 1.49
CA LEU A 62 38.09 -8.47 0.08
C LEU A 62 39.29 -9.39 -0.07
N LEU A 63 40.35 -9.17 0.72
CA LEU A 63 41.52 -10.06 0.76
C LEU A 63 41.18 -11.46 1.30
N ALA A 64 40.31 -11.54 2.31
CA ALA A 64 39.83 -12.81 2.83
C ALA A 64 38.97 -13.56 1.80
N LEU A 65 38.13 -12.85 1.04
CA LEU A 65 37.33 -13.40 -0.05
C LEU A 65 38.22 -13.89 -1.20
N GLU A 66 39.15 -13.06 -1.70
CA GLU A 66 40.10 -13.42 -2.76
C GLU A 66 40.80 -14.74 -2.42
N LYS A 67 41.38 -14.82 -1.22
CA LYS A 67 42.06 -16.02 -0.74
C LYS A 67 41.13 -17.23 -0.60
N TYR A 68 39.87 -17.02 -0.22
CA TYR A 68 38.90 -18.11 -0.15
C TYR A 68 38.58 -18.65 -1.56
N LEU A 69 38.34 -17.76 -2.51
CA LEU A 69 38.00 -18.10 -3.89
C LEU A 69 39.15 -18.78 -4.62
N GLU A 70 40.40 -18.40 -4.36
CA GLU A 70 41.60 -19.08 -4.88
C GLU A 70 41.61 -20.58 -4.57
N GLY A 71 41.13 -20.97 -3.38
CA GLY A 71 41.03 -22.36 -2.94
C GLY A 71 39.76 -23.09 -3.35
N HIS A 72 38.78 -22.40 -3.96
CA HIS A 72 37.43 -22.94 -4.23
C HIS A 72 36.97 -22.61 -5.67
N LYS A 73 37.84 -22.82 -6.65
CA LYS A 73 37.53 -22.58 -8.07
C LYS A 73 36.55 -23.62 -8.60
N LYS A 74 35.28 -23.25 -8.70
CA LYS A 74 34.23 -24.08 -9.31
C LYS A 74 33.40 -23.24 -10.28
N LYS A 75 33.48 -23.60 -11.57
CA LYS A 75 32.72 -22.96 -12.65
C LYS A 75 31.21 -23.07 -12.38
N GLY A 76 30.48 -21.99 -12.64
CA GLY A 76 29.03 -21.92 -12.49
C GLY A 76 28.52 -21.62 -11.08
N ASN A 77 29.40 -21.25 -10.14
CA ASN A 77 29.05 -20.57 -8.88
C ASN A 77 28.93 -19.06 -9.09
N TYR A 78 28.40 -18.35 -8.09
CA TYR A 78 28.11 -16.91 -8.18
C TYR A 78 28.80 -16.13 -7.06
N THR A 79 29.29 -14.93 -7.37
CA THR A 79 29.66 -13.92 -6.37
C THR A 79 28.77 -12.70 -6.56
N ILE A 80 28.09 -12.25 -5.51
CA ILE A 80 27.15 -11.12 -5.56
C ILE A 80 27.64 -10.02 -4.62
N PHE A 81 27.92 -8.86 -5.19
CA PHE A 81 28.16 -7.61 -4.48
C PHE A 81 26.82 -6.93 -4.17
N LEU A 82 26.44 -6.87 -2.89
CA LEU A 82 25.12 -6.47 -2.39
C LEU A 82 24.97 -4.94 -2.20
N GLY A 83 25.60 -4.13 -3.04
CA GLY A 83 25.49 -2.67 -3.01
C GLY A 83 26.52 -1.92 -2.17
N ASP A 84 26.51 -0.61 -2.35
CA ASP A 84 27.48 0.35 -1.85
C ASP A 84 28.91 0.00 -2.32
N ASN A 85 29.02 -0.13 -3.64
CA ASN A 85 30.26 -0.43 -4.35
C ASN A 85 31.21 0.79 -4.33
N ILE A 86 30.69 2.01 -4.12
CA ILE A 86 31.49 3.24 -4.02
C ILE A 86 30.96 4.14 -2.89
N TYR A 87 31.84 4.44 -1.94
CA TYR A 87 31.58 5.47 -0.94
C TYR A 87 32.35 6.77 -1.23
N PRO A 88 31.98 7.92 -0.63
CA PRO A 88 30.69 8.17 -0.02
C PRO A 88 29.63 8.54 -1.06
N ASP A 89 29.99 8.75 -2.32
CA ASP A 89 29.16 9.46 -3.30
C ASP A 89 29.40 8.94 -4.72
N GLY A 90 29.07 7.66 -4.95
CA GLY A 90 28.95 6.99 -6.25
C GLY A 90 30.07 7.23 -7.26
N MET A 91 29.77 7.01 -8.55
CA MET A 91 30.73 7.15 -9.63
C MET A 91 30.70 8.56 -10.25
N PRO A 92 31.72 9.41 -10.05
CA PRO A 92 31.75 10.77 -10.57
C PRO A 92 32.13 10.82 -12.06
N LYS A 93 32.00 12.01 -12.67
CA LYS A 93 32.49 12.28 -14.04
C LYS A 93 34.02 12.19 -14.10
N LYS A 94 34.56 11.91 -15.30
CA LYS A 94 36.00 11.66 -15.51
C LYS A 94 36.91 12.82 -15.13
N ASP A 95 36.41 14.05 -15.15
CA ASP A 95 37.14 15.29 -14.84
C ASP A 95 37.15 15.67 -13.34
N LYS A 96 36.43 14.91 -12.49
CA LYS A 96 36.31 15.21 -11.06
C LYS A 96 37.47 14.65 -10.24
N LYS A 97 37.84 15.37 -9.18
CA LYS A 97 39.00 15.05 -8.32
C LYS A 97 38.88 13.70 -7.58
N ASP A 98 37.66 13.26 -7.31
CA ASP A 98 37.30 12.02 -6.63
C ASP A 98 37.19 10.81 -7.57
N ARG A 99 37.25 11.01 -8.90
CA ARG A 99 37.22 9.91 -9.88
C ARG A 99 38.28 8.83 -9.64
N PRO A 100 39.57 9.15 -9.42
CA PRO A 100 40.59 8.11 -9.25
C PRO A 100 40.36 7.22 -8.03
N ILE A 101 39.80 7.78 -6.94
CA ILE A 101 39.52 6.98 -5.75
C ILE A 101 38.25 6.13 -5.91
N ALA A 102 37.26 6.59 -6.68
CA ALA A 102 36.09 5.78 -7.05
C ALA A 102 36.52 4.58 -7.91
N GLU A 103 37.35 4.80 -8.93
CA GLU A 103 37.91 3.74 -9.78
C GLU A 103 38.72 2.73 -8.98
N HIS A 104 39.64 3.19 -8.11
CA HIS A 104 40.41 2.31 -7.22
C HIS A 104 39.52 1.40 -6.36
N ARG A 105 38.37 1.91 -5.89
CA ARG A 105 37.44 1.13 -5.05
C ARG A 105 36.71 0.04 -5.84
N LEU A 106 36.42 0.26 -7.11
CA LEU A 106 35.88 -0.78 -7.98
C LEU A 106 36.98 -1.77 -8.38
N ASP A 107 38.17 -1.28 -8.71
CA ASP A 107 39.30 -2.11 -9.12
C ASP A 107 39.67 -3.13 -8.05
N VAL A 108 39.70 -2.77 -6.76
CA VAL A 108 39.99 -3.74 -5.69
C VAL A 108 38.89 -4.79 -5.48
N GLN A 109 37.64 -4.49 -5.85
CA GLN A 109 36.55 -5.47 -5.83
C GLN A 109 36.66 -6.43 -7.01
N ILE A 110 37.00 -5.91 -8.19
CA ILE A 110 37.32 -6.69 -9.39
C ILE A 110 38.51 -7.61 -9.12
N ASP A 111 39.57 -7.09 -8.50
CA ASP A 111 40.77 -7.86 -8.16
C ASP A 111 40.46 -9.03 -7.22
N ALA A 112 39.53 -8.86 -6.29
CA ALA A 112 39.14 -9.92 -5.34
C ALA A 112 38.45 -11.12 -6.03
N VAL A 113 37.91 -10.92 -7.24
CA VAL A 113 37.23 -11.96 -8.02
C VAL A 113 37.92 -12.29 -9.34
N LYS A 114 39.07 -11.68 -9.67
CA LYS A 114 39.79 -11.88 -10.94
C LYS A 114 40.14 -13.35 -11.26
N ASN A 115 40.34 -14.16 -10.21
CA ASN A 115 40.72 -15.57 -10.30
C ASN A 115 39.53 -16.53 -10.09
N PHE A 116 38.30 -16.00 -10.09
CA PHE A 116 37.08 -16.75 -9.90
C PHE A 116 36.45 -17.12 -11.25
N ASP A 117 36.31 -18.41 -11.52
CA ASP A 117 35.76 -18.93 -12.79
C ASP A 117 34.21 -18.95 -12.84
N GLY A 118 33.55 -18.28 -11.89
CA GLY A 118 32.10 -18.20 -11.77
C GLY A 118 31.53 -16.85 -12.26
N GLN A 119 30.22 -16.67 -12.13
CA GLN A 119 29.54 -15.43 -12.53
C GLN A 119 29.61 -14.39 -11.40
N VAL A 120 29.78 -13.12 -11.74
CA VAL A 120 29.81 -12.02 -10.77
C VAL A 120 28.64 -11.07 -11.04
N TYR A 121 27.94 -10.65 -9.99
CA TYR A 121 26.91 -9.60 -10.09
C TYR A 121 27.19 -8.47 -9.10
N PHE A 122 26.99 -7.24 -9.57
CA PHE A 122 27.05 -6.01 -8.77
C PHE A 122 25.67 -5.39 -8.69
N ILE A 123 25.15 -5.25 -7.48
CA ILE A 123 23.89 -4.58 -7.18
C ILE A 123 24.23 -3.15 -6.74
N PRO A 124 23.45 -2.12 -7.11
CA PRO A 124 23.63 -0.78 -6.55
C PRO A 124 23.09 -0.67 -5.11
N GLY A 125 23.79 0.11 -4.28
CA GLY A 125 23.34 0.57 -2.97
C GLY A 125 23.05 2.07 -2.94
N ASN A 126 22.62 2.58 -1.79
CA ASN A 126 22.25 4.00 -1.70
C ASN A 126 23.44 4.95 -1.97
N HIS A 127 24.66 4.55 -1.63
CA HIS A 127 25.85 5.37 -1.88
C HIS A 127 26.24 5.43 -3.36
N ASP A 128 25.90 4.40 -4.14
CA ASP A 128 26.12 4.37 -5.58
C ASP A 128 25.19 5.38 -6.30
N TRP A 129 23.95 5.51 -5.79
CA TRP A 129 22.94 6.46 -6.27
C TRP A 129 23.23 7.94 -5.97
N TYR A 130 24.06 8.27 -4.97
CA TYR A 130 24.22 9.66 -4.52
C TYR A 130 24.85 10.58 -5.59
N ASN A 131 25.63 10.02 -6.53
CA ASN A 131 26.30 10.79 -7.57
C ASN A 131 25.42 11.01 -8.80
N GLU A 132 24.62 12.08 -8.81
CA GLU A 132 23.74 12.42 -9.95
C GLU A 132 22.68 11.33 -10.28
N GLY A 133 22.35 10.44 -9.33
CA GLY A 133 21.31 9.42 -9.50
C GLY A 133 21.62 8.44 -10.63
N LEU A 134 20.67 8.27 -11.55
CA LEU A 134 20.76 7.33 -12.66
C LEU A 134 22.02 7.52 -13.51
N LYS A 135 22.43 8.77 -13.76
CA LYS A 135 23.63 9.08 -14.54
C LYS A 135 24.93 8.61 -13.86
N GLY A 136 24.94 8.54 -12.53
CA GLY A 136 26.04 7.96 -11.76
C GLY A 136 26.12 6.46 -11.94
N LEU A 137 24.98 5.78 -11.81
CA LEU A 137 24.86 4.35 -12.01
C LEU A 137 25.25 3.92 -13.42
N GLU A 138 24.80 4.64 -14.45
CA GLU A 138 25.20 4.37 -15.84
C GLU A 138 26.71 4.47 -16.04
N ARG A 139 27.38 5.40 -15.34
CA ARG A 139 28.86 5.52 -15.38
C ARG A 139 29.56 4.39 -14.63
N GLU A 140 28.94 3.87 -13.58
CA GLU A 140 29.44 2.75 -12.80
C GLU A 140 29.29 1.44 -13.57
N GLU A 141 28.08 1.16 -14.09
CA GLU A 141 27.78 0.04 -14.97
C GLU A 141 28.77 0.01 -16.14
N LYS A 142 28.89 1.12 -16.88
CA LYS A 142 29.84 1.23 -17.99
C LYS A 142 31.29 0.97 -17.58
N TYR A 143 31.69 1.37 -16.36
CA TYR A 143 33.05 1.11 -15.89
C TYR A 143 33.30 -0.39 -15.70
N PHE A 144 32.33 -1.12 -15.14
CA PHE A 144 32.41 -2.58 -15.02
C PHE A 144 32.43 -3.25 -16.40
N GLU A 145 31.55 -2.83 -17.31
CA GLU A 145 31.50 -3.35 -18.69
C GLU A 145 32.85 -3.16 -19.41
N ASP A 146 33.42 -1.96 -19.35
CA ASP A 146 34.70 -1.63 -20.01
C ASP A 146 35.89 -2.42 -19.40
N LYS A 147 35.84 -2.75 -18.11
CA LYS A 147 36.95 -3.44 -17.40
C LYS A 147 36.91 -4.95 -17.50
N LEU A 148 35.72 -5.55 -17.54
CA LEU A 148 35.52 -6.99 -17.48
C LEU A 148 35.03 -7.60 -18.79
N ASP A 149 34.72 -6.77 -19.80
CA ASP A 149 34.17 -7.18 -21.11
C ASP A 149 32.89 -8.04 -20.98
N ASP A 150 32.08 -7.76 -19.96
CA ASP A 150 30.80 -8.43 -19.70
C ASP A 150 29.71 -7.40 -19.36
N LYS A 151 28.70 -7.33 -20.22
CA LYS A 151 27.53 -6.44 -20.10
C LYS A 151 26.46 -6.93 -19.13
N LYS A 152 26.67 -8.07 -18.47
CA LYS A 152 25.67 -8.73 -17.63
C LYS A 152 25.98 -8.63 -16.13
N LEU A 153 27.03 -7.91 -15.74
CA LEU A 153 27.51 -7.88 -14.37
C LEU A 153 26.69 -6.95 -13.46
N PHE A 154 26.26 -5.79 -13.95
CA PHE A 154 25.50 -4.83 -13.15
C PHE A 154 24.01 -5.19 -13.18
N LYS A 155 23.40 -5.40 -12.02
CA LYS A 155 22.04 -5.94 -11.88
C LYS A 155 21.24 -5.28 -10.76
N PRO A 156 19.96 -4.91 -10.95
CA PRO A 156 19.22 -4.94 -12.22
C PRO A 156 19.79 -3.97 -13.26
N LYS A 157 19.33 -4.06 -14.51
CA LYS A 157 19.63 -3.04 -15.53
C LYS A 157 19.36 -1.63 -14.98
N THR A 158 20.27 -0.71 -15.21
CA THR A 158 20.17 0.66 -14.70
C THR A 158 18.87 1.34 -15.12
N GLY A 159 18.10 1.84 -14.14
CA GLY A 159 16.79 2.44 -14.35
C GLY A 159 15.62 1.47 -14.35
N CYS A 160 15.84 0.21 -13.97
CA CYS A 160 14.78 -0.77 -13.75
C CYS A 160 14.86 -1.32 -12.32
N ALA A 161 13.71 -1.57 -11.72
CA ALA A 161 13.64 -1.90 -10.30
C ALA A 161 14.09 -3.34 -9.98
N LEU A 162 13.82 -4.27 -10.88
CA LEU A 162 13.82 -5.71 -10.61
C LEU A 162 14.41 -6.46 -11.79
N GLU A 163 15.14 -7.54 -11.50
CA GLU A 163 15.51 -8.55 -12.50
C GLU A 163 15.37 -9.96 -11.91
N SER A 164 14.81 -10.88 -12.69
CA SER A 164 14.60 -12.27 -12.28
C SER A 164 15.40 -13.20 -13.21
N ILE A 165 16.26 -14.03 -12.62
CA ILE A 165 17.24 -14.85 -13.33
C ILE A 165 17.09 -16.31 -12.90
N GLU A 166 16.75 -17.18 -13.85
CA GLU A 166 16.76 -18.62 -13.63
C GLU A 166 18.21 -19.12 -13.55
N ILE A 167 18.58 -19.65 -12.38
CA ILE A 167 19.93 -20.16 -12.15
C ILE A 167 20.00 -21.64 -12.54
N THR A 168 18.98 -22.40 -12.15
CA THR A 168 18.72 -23.80 -12.54
C THR A 168 17.20 -24.05 -12.52
N GLU A 169 16.78 -25.26 -12.90
CA GLU A 169 15.39 -25.71 -12.75
C GLU A 169 14.89 -25.68 -11.29
N ASN A 170 15.80 -25.70 -10.30
CA ASN A 170 15.48 -25.71 -8.87
C ASN A 170 15.80 -24.40 -8.13
N ILE A 171 16.53 -23.46 -8.75
CA ILE A 171 17.02 -22.23 -8.10
C ILE A 171 16.67 -21.00 -8.93
N GLN A 172 16.07 -20.01 -8.28
CA GLN A 172 15.78 -18.69 -8.85
C GLN A 172 16.55 -17.60 -8.10
N LEU A 173 17.17 -16.67 -8.83
CA LEU A 173 17.73 -15.45 -8.28
C LEU A 173 16.84 -14.27 -8.67
N ILE A 174 16.35 -13.53 -7.69
CA ILE A 174 15.59 -12.29 -7.90
C ILE A 174 16.41 -11.15 -7.30
N ILE A 175 16.68 -10.12 -8.09
CA ILE A 175 17.49 -8.97 -7.69
C ILE A 175 16.62 -7.72 -7.70
N LEU A 176 16.61 -6.98 -6.59
CA LEU A 176 15.86 -5.72 -6.46
C LEU A 176 16.81 -4.55 -6.14
N ASP A 177 16.73 -3.49 -6.95
CA ASP A 177 17.26 -2.19 -6.56
C ASP A 177 16.34 -1.56 -5.50
N SER A 178 16.64 -1.85 -4.25
CA SER A 178 15.90 -1.28 -3.12
C SER A 178 16.02 0.25 -3.00
N GLN A 179 17.09 0.87 -3.50
CA GLN A 179 17.22 2.33 -3.48
C GLN A 179 16.32 2.99 -4.52
N TRP A 180 16.11 2.36 -5.69
CA TRP A 180 15.11 2.80 -6.68
C TRP A 180 13.73 3.02 -6.02
N TYR A 181 13.32 2.12 -5.11
CA TYR A 181 12.06 2.27 -4.37
C TYR A 181 12.08 3.44 -3.38
N LEU A 182 13.19 3.67 -2.68
CA LEU A 182 13.33 4.72 -1.65
C LEU A 182 13.59 6.11 -2.24
N GLU A 183 14.05 6.19 -3.48
CA GLU A 183 14.48 7.42 -4.14
C GLU A 183 13.30 8.39 -4.40
N ASP A 184 13.58 9.71 -4.43
CA ASP A 184 12.57 10.71 -4.77
C ASP A 184 12.45 10.86 -6.29
N TRP A 185 11.49 10.13 -6.87
CA TRP A 185 11.28 10.10 -8.32
C TRP A 185 10.97 11.47 -8.91
N ASN A 186 10.48 12.41 -8.10
CA ASN A 186 10.29 13.80 -8.57
C ASN A 186 11.62 14.53 -8.87
N LYS A 187 12.75 14.00 -8.39
CA LYS A 187 14.09 14.50 -8.71
C LYS A 187 14.74 13.74 -9.87
N HIS A 188 14.17 12.59 -10.24
CA HIS A 188 14.67 11.70 -11.28
C HIS A 188 13.53 11.36 -12.24
N PRO A 189 13.06 12.31 -13.06
CA PRO A 189 11.89 12.13 -13.91
C PRO A 189 12.02 10.97 -14.91
N THR A 190 13.25 10.63 -15.29
CA THR A 190 13.62 9.56 -16.23
C THR A 190 13.94 8.23 -15.56
N ILE A 191 13.67 8.09 -14.25
CA ILE A 191 14.13 6.94 -13.45
C ILE A 191 13.67 5.59 -14.01
N ASN A 192 12.55 5.56 -14.75
CA ASN A 192 11.96 4.33 -15.28
C ASN A 192 12.00 4.25 -16.80
N ASP A 193 12.68 5.14 -17.52
CA ASP A 193 12.64 5.19 -18.99
C ASP A 193 13.04 3.84 -19.60
N ASN A 194 14.06 3.20 -19.03
CA ASN A 194 14.57 1.90 -19.45
C ASN A 194 13.79 0.68 -18.93
N CYS A 195 12.65 0.87 -18.26
CA CYS A 195 11.87 -0.17 -17.61
C CYS A 195 10.39 -0.09 -18.06
N PRO A 196 10.04 -0.70 -19.21
CA PRO A 196 8.71 -0.53 -19.81
C PRO A 196 7.58 -1.07 -18.94
N GLU A 197 7.82 -2.17 -18.22
CA GLU A 197 6.80 -2.87 -17.42
C GLU A 197 6.60 -2.27 -16.01
N ILE A 198 7.65 -1.69 -15.42
CA ILE A 198 7.62 -1.18 -14.05
C ILE A 198 7.80 0.35 -14.05
N LYS A 199 6.67 1.06 -14.19
CA LYS A 199 6.60 2.54 -14.11
C LYS A 199 6.08 3.04 -12.75
N THR A 200 5.59 2.15 -11.88
CA THR A 200 5.09 2.50 -10.55
C THR A 200 5.64 1.55 -9.48
N ARG A 201 5.64 2.01 -8.22
CA ARG A 201 6.03 1.17 -7.07
C ARG A 201 5.11 -0.04 -6.90
N GLU A 202 3.82 0.11 -7.21
CA GLU A 202 2.87 -1.00 -7.15
C GLU A 202 3.14 -2.01 -8.28
N ALA A 203 3.46 -1.55 -9.50
CA ALA A 203 3.87 -2.45 -10.58
C ALA A 203 5.10 -3.29 -10.21
N MET A 204 6.05 -2.72 -9.46
CA MET A 204 7.19 -3.47 -8.93
C MET A 204 6.74 -4.60 -7.98
N PHE A 205 5.82 -4.33 -7.05
CA PHE A 205 5.30 -5.35 -6.15
C PHE A 205 4.51 -6.43 -6.87
N LEU A 206 3.70 -6.06 -7.86
CA LEU A 206 2.97 -7.02 -8.70
C LEU A 206 3.94 -7.93 -9.45
N GLU A 207 5.06 -7.40 -9.95
CA GLU A 207 6.07 -8.23 -10.61
C GLU A 207 6.83 -9.13 -9.62
N VAL A 208 7.17 -8.63 -8.42
CA VAL A 208 7.75 -9.48 -7.36
C VAL A 208 6.79 -10.62 -6.98
N GLU A 209 5.50 -10.32 -6.83
CA GLU A 209 4.49 -11.34 -6.53
C GLU A 209 4.37 -12.37 -7.66
N SER A 210 4.35 -11.90 -8.90
CA SER A 210 4.36 -12.73 -10.12
C SER A 210 5.56 -13.68 -10.12
N GLU A 211 6.76 -13.17 -9.85
CA GLU A 211 7.99 -13.97 -9.80
C GLU A 211 8.03 -14.97 -8.65
N PHE A 212 7.51 -14.61 -7.46
CA PHE A 212 7.34 -15.57 -6.36
C PHE A 212 6.37 -16.69 -6.72
N LYS A 213 5.23 -16.38 -7.33
CA LYS A 213 4.24 -17.39 -7.76
C LYS A 213 4.79 -18.31 -8.86
N LYS A 214 5.49 -17.75 -9.85
CA LYS A 214 6.10 -18.50 -10.97
C LYS A 214 7.15 -19.49 -10.47
N ASN A 215 7.86 -19.17 -9.38
CA ASN A 215 9.02 -19.91 -8.88
C ASN A 215 8.82 -20.53 -7.48
N GLN A 216 7.58 -20.65 -6.99
CA GLN A 216 7.26 -21.12 -5.62
C GLN A 216 7.77 -22.53 -5.28
N ASP A 217 8.02 -23.37 -6.29
CA ASP A 217 8.54 -24.73 -6.15
C ASP A 217 10.09 -24.78 -6.13
N LYS A 218 10.76 -23.68 -6.46
CA LYS A 218 12.22 -23.50 -6.45
C LYS A 218 12.69 -22.97 -5.08
N THR A 219 13.99 -23.02 -4.84
CA THR A 219 14.63 -22.19 -3.80
C THR A 219 14.94 -20.82 -4.40
N ILE A 220 14.34 -19.76 -3.83
CA ILE A 220 14.50 -18.39 -4.30
C ILE A 220 15.55 -17.68 -3.43
N LEU A 221 16.61 -17.16 -4.07
CA LEU A 221 17.50 -16.17 -3.47
C LEU A 221 17.01 -14.78 -3.88
N PHE A 222 16.54 -13.99 -2.93
CA PHE A 222 16.13 -12.61 -3.17
C PHE A 222 17.22 -11.65 -2.68
N ALA A 223 17.97 -11.06 -3.60
CA ALA A 223 19.10 -10.18 -3.32
C ALA A 223 18.70 -8.71 -3.47
N LEU A 224 19.03 -7.89 -2.47
CA LEU A 224 18.76 -6.46 -2.45
C LEU A 224 19.73 -5.76 -1.50
N HIS A 225 20.07 -4.50 -1.74
CA HIS A 225 20.99 -3.77 -0.85
C HIS A 225 20.44 -3.59 0.58
N HIS A 226 19.21 -3.11 0.72
CA HIS A 226 18.57 -2.77 1.99
C HIS A 226 17.93 -4.00 2.69
N PRO A 227 18.39 -4.43 3.88
CA PRO A 227 17.85 -5.60 4.57
C PRO A 227 16.42 -5.41 5.08
N LEU A 228 15.55 -6.42 4.91
CA LEU A 228 14.20 -6.38 5.50
C LEU A 228 14.27 -6.25 7.03
N TYR A 229 15.21 -6.99 7.64
CA TYR A 229 15.47 -6.91 9.07
C TYR A 229 16.98 -6.77 9.32
N THR A 230 17.33 -5.87 10.23
CA THR A 230 18.70 -5.72 10.73
C THR A 230 18.64 -5.36 12.21
N ASN A 231 19.61 -5.86 12.96
CA ASN A 231 19.84 -5.53 14.36
C ASN A 231 21.15 -4.73 14.56
N GLY A 232 21.56 -3.97 13.55
CA GLY A 232 22.62 -2.97 13.61
C GLY A 232 22.13 -1.54 13.76
N ILE A 233 22.94 -0.57 13.33
CA ILE A 233 22.73 0.87 13.51
C ILE A 233 21.50 1.34 12.72
N HIS A 234 21.30 0.84 11.50
CA HIS A 234 20.13 1.16 10.66
C HIS A 234 18.85 0.49 11.20
N GLY A 235 19.00 -0.56 12.02
CA GLY A 235 17.94 -1.19 12.83
C GLY A 235 17.64 -0.51 14.17
N GLY A 236 18.25 0.67 14.43
CA GLY A 236 18.03 1.43 15.67
C GLY A 236 18.73 0.82 16.88
N LYS A 237 19.85 0.10 16.68
CA LYS A 237 20.69 -0.45 17.75
C LYS A 237 21.99 0.34 17.83
N TYR A 238 22.17 1.09 18.92
CA TYR A 238 23.34 1.94 19.11
C TYR A 238 24.19 1.47 20.29
N ALA A 239 25.51 1.65 20.16
CA ALA A 239 26.43 1.49 21.28
C ALA A 239 26.33 2.66 22.26
N PRO A 240 26.67 2.48 23.55
CA PRO A 240 26.62 3.55 24.57
C PRO A 240 27.35 4.83 24.16
N ILE A 241 28.44 4.70 23.40
CA ILE A 241 29.22 5.84 22.90
C ILE A 241 28.39 6.81 22.04
N LYS A 242 27.36 6.34 21.34
CA LYS A 242 26.49 7.18 20.50
C LYS A 242 25.52 8.05 21.30
N HIS A 243 25.24 7.67 22.55
CA HIS A 243 24.45 8.50 23.48
C HIS A 243 25.24 9.68 24.04
N ILE A 244 26.56 9.65 23.91
CA ILE A 244 27.46 10.74 24.28
C ILE A 244 27.93 11.49 23.03
N TYR A 245 28.27 10.77 21.96
CA TYR A 245 28.78 11.31 20.70
C TYR A 245 27.85 10.92 19.54
N PRO A 246 26.75 11.65 19.33
CA PRO A 246 25.73 11.29 18.34
C PRO A 246 26.21 11.49 16.90
N SER A 247 27.20 12.36 16.67
CA SER A 247 27.76 12.65 15.34
C SER A 247 29.10 11.95 15.10
N GLN A 248 29.63 12.03 13.87
CA GLN A 248 31.00 11.58 13.57
C GLN A 248 32.07 12.47 14.23
N LYS A 249 31.74 13.74 14.50
CA LYS A 249 32.59 14.63 15.30
C LYS A 249 32.47 14.21 16.77
N LYS A 250 33.61 14.02 17.44
CA LYS A 250 33.70 13.61 18.84
C LYS A 250 33.39 14.78 19.81
N ILE A 251 32.21 15.39 19.68
CA ILE A 251 31.71 16.42 20.60
C ILE A 251 30.75 15.74 21.60
N PRO A 252 31.06 15.74 22.91
CA PRO A 252 30.22 15.09 23.91
C PRO A 252 28.97 15.92 24.17
N LEU A 253 27.80 15.32 23.96
CA LEU A 253 26.48 15.89 24.19
C LEU A 253 25.63 14.88 24.98
N PRO A 254 25.91 14.65 26.27
CA PRO A 254 25.08 13.76 27.09
C PRO A 254 23.63 14.28 27.14
N VAL A 255 22.66 13.39 27.33
CA VAL A 255 21.22 13.67 27.23
C VAL A 255 20.76 14.02 25.81
N LEU A 256 21.33 15.05 25.18
CA LEU A 256 21.03 15.45 23.80
C LEU A 256 21.41 14.37 22.78
N GLY A 257 22.49 13.62 23.04
CA GLY A 257 22.89 12.47 22.23
C GLY A 257 21.89 11.32 22.35
N SER A 258 21.39 11.05 23.55
CA SER A 258 20.28 10.09 23.74
C SER A 258 19.00 10.56 23.06
N LEU A 259 18.67 11.86 23.14
CA LEU A 259 17.53 12.44 22.43
C LEU A 259 17.71 12.31 20.91
N ALA A 260 18.91 12.55 20.38
CA ALA A 260 19.19 12.38 18.95
C ALA A 260 19.02 10.92 18.49
N MET A 261 19.49 9.94 19.28
CA MET A 261 19.29 8.52 18.99
C MET A 261 17.81 8.11 19.11
N GLN A 262 17.09 8.69 20.07
CA GLN A 262 15.65 8.52 20.24
C GLN A 262 14.87 9.09 19.05
N ILE A 263 15.21 10.29 18.58
CA ILE A 263 14.61 10.92 17.39
C ILE A 263 14.92 10.09 16.14
N ARG A 264 16.15 9.57 16.00
CA ARG A 264 16.49 8.72 14.85
C ARG A 264 15.67 7.43 14.85
N THR A 265 15.60 6.72 15.97
CA THR A 265 14.91 5.41 16.08
C THR A 265 13.39 5.53 16.03
N SER A 266 12.84 6.48 16.78
CA SER A 266 11.39 6.61 16.97
C SER A 266 10.77 7.62 16.01
N GLY A 267 11.55 8.62 15.61
CA GLY A 267 11.17 9.53 14.55
C GLY A 267 11.33 8.91 13.18
N ALA A 268 12.34 8.06 12.94
CA ALA A 268 12.56 7.44 11.63
C ALA A 268 12.81 8.43 10.47
N ILE A 269 13.57 9.48 10.79
CA ILE A 269 13.82 10.64 9.93
C ILE A 269 14.72 10.35 8.71
N SER A 270 15.46 9.23 8.71
CA SER A 270 16.34 8.83 7.61
C SER A 270 15.63 7.80 6.74
N THR A 271 15.60 8.01 5.41
CA THR A 271 15.07 7.00 4.46
C THR A 271 15.88 5.71 4.47
N GLN A 272 17.12 5.77 4.95
CA GLN A 272 18.07 4.67 5.04
C GLN A 272 17.96 3.88 6.37
N ASP A 273 17.04 4.24 7.27
CA ASP A 273 16.80 3.48 8.50
C ASP A 273 15.49 2.68 8.37
N ASN A 274 15.46 1.43 8.84
CA ASN A 274 14.32 0.52 8.61
C ASN A 274 13.02 0.93 9.34
N GLN A 275 13.09 1.93 10.23
CA GLN A 275 11.92 2.50 10.87
C GLN A 275 11.17 3.48 9.96
N ASN A 276 11.80 3.95 8.87
CA ASN A 276 11.26 5.00 8.02
C ASN A 276 9.97 4.55 7.35
N LYS A 277 9.00 5.45 7.20
CA LYS A 277 7.70 5.14 6.60
C LYS A 277 7.81 4.45 5.23
N GLN A 278 8.68 4.93 4.33
CA GLN A 278 8.80 4.33 3.00
C GLN A 278 9.52 2.99 3.03
N TYR A 279 10.64 2.90 3.74
CA TYR A 279 11.38 1.65 3.88
C TYR A 279 10.53 0.58 4.59
N LYS A 280 9.82 0.96 5.65
CA LYS A 280 8.87 0.08 6.31
C LYS A 280 7.79 -0.43 5.36
N SER A 281 7.24 0.43 4.51
CA SER A 281 6.26 0.02 3.49
C SER A 281 6.86 -0.99 2.50
N LEU A 282 8.12 -0.82 2.07
CA LEU A 282 8.83 -1.81 1.26
C LEU A 282 8.92 -3.16 1.99
N VAL A 283 9.44 -3.14 3.22
CA VAL A 283 9.65 -4.35 4.03
C VAL A 283 8.35 -5.08 4.31
N GLN A 284 7.30 -4.37 4.73
CA GLN A 284 6.00 -4.98 5.04
C GLN A 284 5.37 -5.66 3.83
N ARG A 285 5.46 -5.03 2.66
CA ARG A 285 4.92 -5.58 1.42
C ARG A 285 5.74 -6.78 0.95
N LEU A 286 7.07 -6.70 0.97
CA LEU A 286 7.95 -7.83 0.63
C LEU A 286 7.80 -9.01 1.60
N GLU A 287 7.73 -8.76 2.92
CA GLU A 287 7.47 -9.80 3.93
C GLU A 287 6.16 -10.52 3.62
N THR A 288 5.11 -9.77 3.31
CA THR A 288 3.78 -10.32 3.03
C THR A 288 3.80 -11.18 1.76
N LEU A 289 4.41 -10.69 0.68
CA LEU A 289 4.53 -11.43 -0.58
C LEU A 289 5.37 -12.70 -0.43
N ALA A 290 6.46 -12.63 0.35
CA ALA A 290 7.39 -13.74 0.50
C ALA A 290 6.79 -14.95 1.22
N LYS A 291 5.82 -14.74 2.12
CA LYS A 291 5.15 -15.85 2.84
C LYS A 291 4.30 -16.73 1.92
N GLY A 292 3.92 -16.23 0.74
CA GLY A 292 3.25 -17.04 -0.29
C GLY A 292 4.16 -18.07 -0.96
N ALA A 293 5.46 -18.04 -0.73
CA ALA A 293 6.44 -18.95 -1.32
C ALA A 293 7.20 -19.74 -0.26
N ASN A 294 7.46 -21.02 -0.56
CA ASN A 294 7.90 -22.00 0.44
C ASN A 294 9.36 -21.81 0.89
N LYS A 295 10.26 -21.48 -0.04
CA LYS A 295 11.72 -21.43 0.20
C LYS A 295 12.30 -20.13 -0.36
N ILE A 296 12.30 -19.07 0.45
CA ILE A 296 12.89 -17.77 0.09
C ILE A 296 13.98 -17.39 1.10
N ILE A 297 15.15 -17.00 0.58
CA ILE A 297 16.27 -16.48 1.37
C ILE A 297 16.53 -15.05 0.92
N PHE A 298 16.42 -14.08 1.83
CA PHE A 298 16.78 -12.69 1.57
C PHE A 298 18.26 -12.46 1.87
N ALA A 299 18.97 -11.79 0.96
CA ALA A 299 20.40 -11.46 1.11
C ALA A 299 20.63 -9.96 0.88
N SER A 300 21.30 -9.31 1.84
CA SER A 300 21.47 -7.84 1.82
C SER A 300 22.79 -7.33 2.38
N GLY A 301 23.17 -6.12 1.96
CA GLY A 301 24.32 -5.37 2.47
C GLY A 301 23.86 -4.32 3.49
N HIS A 302 24.18 -3.05 3.22
CA HIS A 302 23.76 -1.79 3.86
C HIS A 302 24.20 -1.60 5.32
N GLU A 303 24.00 -2.64 6.14
CA GLU A 303 24.47 -2.66 7.51
C GLU A 303 25.92 -3.15 7.55
N HIS A 304 26.80 -2.40 8.22
CA HIS A 304 28.24 -2.70 8.30
C HIS A 304 28.54 -3.84 9.29
N SER A 305 27.90 -4.99 9.11
CA SER A 305 27.96 -6.17 9.97
C SER A 305 27.55 -7.44 9.20
N LEU A 306 27.83 -8.59 9.80
CA LEU A 306 27.33 -9.89 9.36
C LEU A 306 26.22 -10.38 10.30
N GLN A 307 25.05 -10.75 9.78
CA GLN A 307 23.94 -11.22 10.62
C GLN A 307 23.13 -12.33 9.94
N TYR A 308 22.62 -13.26 10.75
CA TYR A 308 21.56 -14.19 10.35
C TYR A 308 20.34 -13.94 11.23
N ILE A 309 19.23 -13.57 10.60
CA ILE A 309 17.98 -13.20 11.28
C ILE A 309 16.84 -14.09 10.77
N GLU A 310 16.03 -14.59 11.71
CA GLU A 310 14.79 -15.28 11.41
C GLU A 310 13.61 -14.52 12.03
N HIS A 311 12.76 -13.95 11.19
CA HIS A 311 11.63 -13.12 11.62
C HIS A 311 10.34 -13.55 10.91
N ASN A 312 9.35 -14.05 11.67
CA ASN A 312 8.06 -14.53 11.14
C ASN A 312 8.19 -15.44 9.90
N GLY A 313 9.13 -16.39 9.92
CA GLY A 313 9.39 -17.29 8.80
C GLY A 313 10.36 -16.76 7.73
N ILE A 314 10.59 -15.45 7.67
CA ILE A 314 11.57 -14.84 6.76
C ILE A 314 13.00 -15.20 7.21
N LYS A 315 13.80 -15.66 6.25
CA LYS A 315 15.22 -15.99 6.43
C LYS A 315 16.06 -14.87 5.82
N GLN A 316 16.70 -14.06 6.67
CA GLN A 316 17.51 -12.91 6.24
C GLN A 316 18.99 -13.13 6.54
N ILE A 317 19.80 -13.00 5.49
CA ILE A 317 21.26 -12.89 5.53
C ILE A 317 21.62 -11.42 5.37
N VAL A 318 22.43 -10.89 6.28
CA VAL A 318 23.05 -9.57 6.16
C VAL A 318 24.55 -9.76 6.04
N SER A 319 25.15 -9.22 4.97
CA SER A 319 26.56 -9.35 4.64
C SER A 319 27.17 -8.02 4.17
N GLY A 320 26.86 -6.91 4.85
CA GLY A 320 27.31 -5.55 4.47
C GLY A 320 28.63 -5.11 5.10
N ALA A 321 29.52 -6.04 5.48
CA ALA A 321 30.78 -5.73 6.16
C ALA A 321 32.03 -5.87 5.26
N GLY A 322 31.89 -5.56 3.96
CA GLY A 322 32.97 -5.71 2.98
C GLY A 322 34.13 -4.71 3.15
N ALA A 323 33.86 -3.49 3.63
CA ALA A 323 34.89 -2.47 3.86
C ALA A 323 34.79 -1.73 5.20
N LYS A 324 33.58 -1.64 5.77
CA LYS A 324 33.31 -0.93 7.03
C LYS A 324 32.84 -1.92 8.10
N ASN A 325 32.86 -1.48 9.35
CA ASN A 325 32.42 -2.25 10.50
C ASN A 325 31.55 -1.40 11.44
N SER A 326 30.61 -2.03 12.13
CA SER A 326 29.66 -1.38 13.02
C SER A 326 29.15 -2.34 14.09
N TYR A 327 28.56 -1.79 15.14
CA TYR A 327 28.04 -2.59 16.24
C TYR A 327 26.77 -3.34 15.83
N ALA A 328 26.70 -4.63 16.19
CA ALA A 328 25.51 -5.45 15.98
C ALA A 328 25.02 -6.12 17.28
N ALA A 329 23.73 -6.45 17.31
CA ALA A 329 23.09 -7.17 18.42
C ALA A 329 22.20 -8.30 17.89
N LEU A 330 21.84 -9.26 18.75
CA LEU A 330 20.89 -10.31 18.38
C LEU A 330 19.43 -9.86 18.47
N SER A 331 19.11 -8.86 19.31
CA SER A 331 17.74 -8.39 19.52
C SER A 331 16.77 -9.56 19.81
N ASN A 332 15.59 -9.61 19.18
CA ASN A 332 14.57 -10.64 19.40
C ASN A 332 14.61 -11.81 18.40
N ASP A 333 15.17 -11.59 17.22
CA ASP A 333 15.03 -12.42 16.01
C ASP A 333 16.38 -12.79 15.39
N GLY A 334 17.47 -12.11 15.78
CA GLY A 334 18.83 -12.47 15.38
C GLY A 334 19.29 -13.78 16.01
N ILE A 335 19.76 -14.69 15.17
CA ILE A 335 20.38 -15.95 15.56
C ILE A 335 21.91 -15.79 15.64
N PHE A 336 22.49 -15.00 14.72
CA PHE A 336 23.90 -14.65 14.68
C PHE A 336 24.08 -13.17 14.37
N ALA A 337 25.06 -12.53 15.01
CA ALA A 337 25.47 -11.16 14.71
C ALA A 337 26.96 -10.96 14.97
N TYR A 338 27.67 -10.37 14.02
CA TYR A 338 29.09 -10.04 14.12
C TYR A 338 29.34 -8.65 13.52
N GLY A 339 30.00 -7.78 14.28
CA GLY A 339 30.23 -6.40 13.87
C GLY A 339 31.49 -6.17 13.06
N GLY A 340 32.30 -7.20 12.79
CA GLY A 340 33.56 -7.09 12.03
C GLY A 340 33.41 -7.38 10.53
N GLN A 341 34.52 -7.20 9.80
CA GLN A 341 34.57 -7.37 8.35
C GLN A 341 34.58 -8.83 7.91
N GLY A 342 33.92 -9.14 6.79
CA GLY A 342 33.83 -10.50 6.26
C GLY A 342 32.83 -10.68 5.12
N PHE A 343 32.47 -11.93 4.83
CA PHE A 343 31.55 -12.32 3.75
C PHE A 343 30.76 -13.58 4.13
N VAL A 344 29.75 -13.94 3.33
CA VAL A 344 28.91 -15.13 3.53
C VAL A 344 28.99 -16.06 2.33
N ARG A 345 29.05 -17.37 2.58
CA ARG A 345 28.88 -18.43 1.59
C ARG A 345 27.52 -19.09 1.81
N LEU A 346 26.70 -19.14 0.77
CA LEU A 346 25.41 -19.81 0.74
C LEU A 346 25.47 -20.99 -0.23
N ASP A 347 25.34 -22.21 0.29
CA ASP A 347 25.27 -23.44 -0.49
C ASP A 347 23.80 -23.87 -0.65
N MET A 348 23.39 -24.15 -1.89
CA MET A 348 22.08 -24.72 -2.23
C MET A 348 22.28 -26.12 -2.82
N TYR A 349 21.52 -27.09 -2.31
CA TYR A 349 21.66 -28.50 -2.64
C TYR A 349 20.52 -28.98 -3.55
N LYS A 350 20.78 -30.03 -4.35
CA LYS A 350 19.79 -30.61 -5.28
C LYS A 350 18.54 -31.17 -4.59
N ASP A 351 18.63 -31.50 -3.31
CA ASP A 351 17.50 -32.00 -2.52
C ASP A 351 16.62 -30.87 -1.91
N GLY A 352 16.97 -29.63 -2.24
CA GLY A 352 16.30 -28.42 -1.79
C GLY A 352 16.73 -27.91 -0.41
N SER A 353 17.67 -28.59 0.27
CA SER A 353 18.28 -28.06 1.49
C SER A 353 19.23 -26.90 1.18
N SER A 354 19.53 -26.07 2.17
CA SER A 354 20.45 -24.92 2.01
C SER A 354 21.17 -24.56 3.30
N TRP A 355 22.40 -24.07 3.17
CA TRP A 355 23.30 -23.76 4.27
C TRP A 355 24.00 -22.42 4.07
N ALA A 356 24.04 -21.58 5.11
CA ALA A 356 24.88 -20.39 5.14
C ALA A 356 26.07 -20.56 6.09
N SER A 357 27.24 -20.14 5.63
CA SER A 357 28.50 -20.10 6.38
C SER A 357 29.05 -18.67 6.36
N TYR A 358 29.29 -18.11 7.54
CA TYR A 358 29.75 -16.72 7.73
C TYR A 358 31.23 -16.70 8.03
N PHE A 359 31.99 -15.95 7.25
CA PHE A 359 33.45 -15.84 7.38
C PHE A 359 33.85 -14.44 7.79
N GLY A 360 34.55 -14.31 8.92
CA GLY A 360 35.23 -13.08 9.32
C GLY A 360 36.62 -13.00 8.70
N SER A 361 37.17 -11.79 8.62
CA SER A 361 38.57 -11.58 8.22
C SER A 361 39.49 -11.48 9.45
N LYS A 362 40.36 -12.46 9.62
CA LYS A 362 41.44 -12.45 10.64
C LYS A 362 42.79 -12.54 9.96
N ASN A 363 43.62 -11.51 10.12
CA ASN A 363 44.90 -11.36 9.41
C ASN A 363 44.76 -11.52 7.88
N ASN A 364 43.71 -10.93 7.30
CA ASN A 364 43.37 -11.01 5.86
C ASN A 364 43.15 -12.44 5.35
N LYS A 365 42.74 -13.37 6.24
CA LYS A 365 42.34 -14.73 5.90
C LYS A 365 40.91 -14.99 6.38
N PRO A 366 40.14 -15.84 5.67
CA PRO A 366 38.81 -16.22 6.08
C PRO A 366 38.86 -17.09 7.36
N GLU A 367 38.09 -16.72 8.37
CA GLU A 367 37.85 -17.50 9.59
C GLU A 367 36.35 -17.80 9.68
N LEU A 368 35.97 -19.08 9.76
CA LEU A 368 34.56 -19.46 9.92
C LEU A 368 34.07 -19.01 11.29
N LEU A 369 33.05 -18.16 11.31
CA LEU A 369 32.47 -17.61 12.54
C LEU A 369 31.12 -18.23 12.88
N PHE A 370 30.34 -18.66 11.89
CA PHE A 370 29.00 -19.21 12.12
C PHE A 370 28.56 -20.05 10.93
N LYS A 371 27.76 -21.08 11.18
CA LYS A 371 27.18 -21.93 10.15
C LYS A 371 25.76 -22.34 10.54
N LYS A 372 24.82 -22.34 9.58
CA LYS A 372 23.42 -22.67 9.83
C LYS A 372 22.75 -23.30 8.61
N GLU A 373 22.03 -24.40 8.85
CA GLU A 373 21.03 -24.92 7.93
C GLU A 373 19.83 -23.97 7.89
N ILE A 374 19.52 -23.44 6.69
CA ILE A 374 18.42 -22.48 6.49
C ILE A 374 17.12 -23.24 6.21
N TYR A 375 17.16 -24.10 5.19
CA TYR A 375 16.07 -25.01 4.84
C TYR A 375 16.58 -26.44 4.89
N LYS A 376 15.77 -27.32 5.47
CA LYS A 376 15.99 -28.77 5.45
C LYS A 376 15.67 -29.34 4.08
N LYS A 377 16.11 -30.59 3.86
CA LYS A 377 15.75 -31.40 2.68
C LYS A 377 14.24 -31.38 2.45
N THR A 378 13.83 -31.24 1.18
CA THR A 378 12.41 -31.28 0.80
C THR A 378 11.85 -32.68 1.06
N PRO A 379 10.76 -32.83 1.83
CA PRO A 379 10.14 -34.14 2.06
C PRO A 379 9.70 -34.77 0.74
N THR A 380 10.00 -36.05 0.54
CA THR A 380 9.50 -36.83 -0.60
C THR A 380 8.11 -37.38 -0.30
N TYR A 381 7.15 -37.18 -1.20
CA TYR A 381 5.84 -37.83 -1.11
C TYR A 381 5.96 -39.28 -1.61
N ASP A 382 5.53 -40.25 -0.80
CA ASP A 382 5.52 -41.66 -1.20
C ASP A 382 4.39 -41.90 -2.21
N VAL A 383 4.72 -41.80 -3.49
CA VAL A 383 3.79 -42.04 -4.60
C VAL A 383 3.52 -43.53 -4.83
N GLU A 384 4.37 -44.42 -4.32
CA GLU A 384 4.23 -45.86 -4.54
C GLU A 384 3.16 -46.49 -3.64
N SER A 385 2.87 -45.88 -2.49
CA SER A 385 1.77 -46.30 -1.61
C SER A 385 0.38 -45.80 -2.05
N ILE A 386 0.27 -44.99 -3.12
CA ILE A 386 -1.02 -44.54 -3.64
C ILE A 386 -1.70 -45.71 -4.39
N PRO A 387 -2.89 -46.17 -3.97
CA PRO A 387 -3.60 -47.24 -4.65
C PRO A 387 -4.04 -46.80 -6.06
N GLY A 388 -4.13 -47.76 -6.98
CA GLY A 388 -4.64 -47.51 -8.33
C GLY A 388 -6.09 -47.01 -8.31
N VAL A 389 -6.40 -46.07 -9.20
CA VAL A 389 -7.75 -45.50 -9.34
C VAL A 389 -8.65 -46.49 -10.08
N THR A 390 -9.67 -47.03 -9.41
CA THR A 390 -10.59 -48.04 -9.98
C THR A 390 -12.01 -47.53 -10.22
N GLN A 391 -12.42 -46.46 -9.52
CA GLN A 391 -13.75 -45.87 -9.64
C GLN A 391 -13.81 -44.89 -10.82
N GLN A 392 -14.87 -44.96 -11.63
CA GLN A 392 -15.09 -44.03 -12.75
C GLN A 392 -15.88 -42.77 -12.35
N VAL A 393 -16.68 -42.87 -11.28
CA VAL A 393 -17.53 -41.79 -10.76
C VAL A 393 -17.50 -41.86 -9.23
N VAL A 394 -17.49 -40.70 -8.58
CA VAL A 394 -17.59 -40.58 -7.12
C VAL A 394 -18.58 -39.48 -6.75
N GLU A 395 -19.20 -39.60 -5.58
CA GLU A 395 -19.99 -38.54 -4.96
C GLU A 395 -19.09 -37.70 -4.05
N ALA A 396 -18.95 -36.41 -4.36
CA ALA A 396 -18.14 -35.47 -3.60
C ALA A 396 -18.82 -34.11 -3.52
N SER A 397 -18.53 -33.34 -2.48
CA SER A 397 -18.97 -31.95 -2.29
C SER A 397 -17.75 -31.02 -2.28
N VAL A 398 -17.97 -29.70 -2.41
CA VAL A 398 -16.89 -28.71 -2.38
C VAL A 398 -16.38 -28.49 -0.94
N TYR A 399 -17.31 -28.38 0.00
CA TYR A 399 -17.06 -28.37 1.44
C TYR A 399 -17.78 -29.56 2.10
N GLU A 400 -17.34 -29.97 3.28
CA GLU A 400 -18.05 -30.99 4.06
C GLU A 400 -19.42 -30.43 4.52
N THR A 401 -20.45 -31.28 4.53
CA THR A 401 -21.86 -30.86 4.77
C THR A 401 -22.07 -30.22 6.14
N GLU A 402 -21.33 -30.63 7.17
CA GLU A 402 -21.37 -30.01 8.50
C GLU A 402 -20.86 -28.55 8.49
N GLY A 403 -20.01 -28.19 7.52
CA GLY A 403 -19.46 -26.85 7.37
C GLY A 403 -20.43 -25.83 6.76
N THR A 404 -21.54 -26.28 6.16
CA THR A 404 -22.49 -25.44 5.41
C THR A 404 -23.82 -25.20 6.12
N ASP A 405 -24.06 -25.82 7.28
CA ASP A 405 -25.30 -25.62 8.05
C ASP A 405 -25.21 -24.36 8.95
N ARG A 406 -26.24 -23.51 8.93
CA ARG A 406 -26.29 -22.23 9.67
C ARG A 406 -27.68 -22.00 10.26
N THR A 407 -27.76 -21.16 11.30
CA THR A 407 -29.03 -20.84 11.94
C THR A 407 -29.77 -19.74 11.17
N GLU A 408 -31.10 -19.72 11.24
CA GLU A 408 -31.93 -18.67 10.61
C GLU A 408 -31.52 -17.25 11.03
N PHE A 409 -31.06 -17.06 12.28
CA PHE A 409 -30.54 -15.77 12.74
C PHE A 409 -29.24 -15.38 12.02
N TYR A 410 -28.32 -16.33 11.84
CA TYR A 410 -27.07 -16.11 11.10
C TYR A 410 -27.36 -15.71 9.67
N GLU A 411 -28.23 -16.46 9.00
CA GLU A 411 -28.69 -16.21 7.62
C GLU A 411 -29.36 -14.83 7.48
N SER A 412 -30.18 -14.40 8.44
CA SER A 412 -30.79 -13.06 8.39
C SER A 412 -29.77 -11.91 8.42
N ILE A 413 -28.64 -12.09 9.11
CA ILE A 413 -27.59 -11.07 9.24
C ILE A 413 -26.62 -11.14 8.06
N TRP A 414 -26.15 -12.33 7.71
CA TRP A 414 -25.04 -12.52 6.77
C TRP A 414 -25.49 -12.85 5.35
N GLY A 415 -26.68 -13.44 5.18
CA GLY A 415 -27.23 -13.86 3.89
C GLY A 415 -27.35 -15.39 3.77
N ASP A 416 -28.24 -15.84 2.90
CA ASP A 416 -28.39 -17.26 2.55
C ASP A 416 -27.28 -17.70 1.60
N HIS A 417 -26.86 -16.80 0.70
CA HIS A 417 -25.85 -17.04 -0.34
C HIS A 417 -26.19 -18.32 -1.16
N TYR A 418 -25.20 -19.08 -1.63
CA TYR A 418 -25.36 -20.42 -2.23
C TYR A 418 -24.78 -21.53 -1.33
N ARG A 419 -24.77 -21.29 -0.01
CA ARG A 419 -24.07 -22.13 0.98
C ARG A 419 -24.42 -23.61 0.90
N GLU A 420 -25.70 -23.93 0.77
CA GLU A 420 -26.20 -25.32 0.66
C GLU A 420 -25.57 -26.09 -0.51
N LEU A 421 -25.34 -25.42 -1.66
CA LEU A 421 -24.78 -26.06 -2.85
C LEU A 421 -23.33 -26.51 -2.67
N TYR A 422 -22.56 -25.83 -1.81
CA TYR A 422 -21.18 -26.22 -1.55
C TYR A 422 -21.08 -27.50 -0.70
N GLY A 423 -22.08 -27.77 0.14
CA GLY A 423 -22.18 -28.99 0.96
C GLY A 423 -22.91 -30.14 0.27
N THR A 424 -23.55 -29.86 -0.88
CA THR A 424 -24.29 -30.85 -1.68
C THR A 424 -23.32 -31.79 -2.40
N LYS A 425 -23.52 -33.09 -2.23
CA LYS A 425 -22.73 -34.12 -2.94
C LYS A 425 -23.20 -34.23 -4.38
N ILE A 426 -22.27 -34.11 -5.31
CA ILE A 426 -22.50 -34.23 -6.74
C ILE A 426 -21.79 -35.47 -7.31
N LYS A 427 -22.35 -36.07 -8.35
CA LYS A 427 -21.69 -37.16 -9.08
C LYS A 427 -20.69 -36.59 -10.08
N ALA A 428 -19.41 -36.71 -9.76
CA ALA A 428 -18.31 -36.23 -10.59
C ALA A 428 -17.54 -37.39 -11.25
N LYS A 429 -17.15 -37.21 -12.51
CA LYS A 429 -16.27 -38.16 -13.20
C LYS A 429 -14.88 -38.12 -12.58
N VAL A 430 -14.34 -39.28 -12.26
CA VAL A 430 -12.97 -39.44 -11.77
C VAL A 430 -12.01 -39.30 -12.95
N ALA A 431 -11.01 -38.44 -12.83
CA ALA A 431 -10.00 -38.25 -13.88
C ALA A 431 -8.59 -38.62 -13.40
N VAL A 432 -7.91 -39.43 -14.21
CA VAL A 432 -6.49 -39.78 -14.05
C VAL A 432 -5.70 -38.96 -15.07
N LEU A 433 -4.76 -38.15 -14.59
CA LEU A 433 -4.07 -37.14 -15.39
C LEU A 433 -3.25 -37.78 -16.51
N ASP A 434 -2.59 -38.91 -16.26
CA ASP A 434 -1.75 -39.64 -17.22
C ASP A 434 -2.49 -40.18 -18.46
N THR A 435 -3.82 -40.21 -18.43
CA THR A 435 -4.68 -40.65 -19.54
C THR A 435 -5.63 -39.56 -20.03
N LEU A 436 -6.00 -38.60 -19.17
CA LEU A 436 -6.84 -37.48 -19.54
C LEU A 436 -6.17 -36.64 -20.64
N TYR A 437 -6.93 -36.30 -21.70
CA TYR A 437 -6.45 -35.55 -22.86
C TYR A 437 -5.17 -36.12 -23.54
N GLY A 438 -4.99 -37.45 -23.50
CA GLY A 438 -3.81 -38.11 -24.10
C GLY A 438 -2.60 -38.21 -23.16
N GLY A 439 -2.72 -37.67 -21.95
CA GLY A 439 -1.76 -37.72 -20.86
C GLY A 439 -1.25 -36.33 -20.48
N LEU A 440 -1.65 -35.87 -19.31
CA LEU A 440 -1.25 -34.61 -18.68
C LEU A 440 -0.16 -34.82 -17.64
N GLU A 441 0.85 -33.96 -17.70
CA GLU A 441 1.92 -33.84 -16.72
C GLU A 441 1.80 -32.53 -15.94
N VAL A 442 2.24 -32.55 -14.67
CA VAL A 442 2.25 -31.35 -13.84
C VAL A 442 3.46 -30.50 -14.15
N VAL A 443 3.24 -29.26 -14.60
CA VAL A 443 4.31 -28.29 -14.88
C VAL A 443 4.73 -27.58 -13.59
N ARG A 444 3.79 -26.93 -12.92
CA ARG A 444 4.02 -26.17 -11.67
C ARG A 444 2.70 -25.87 -10.96
N LYS A 445 2.78 -25.48 -9.69
CA LYS A 445 1.65 -24.82 -9.03
C LYS A 445 1.31 -23.50 -9.73
N GLY A 446 0.02 -23.19 -9.72
CA GLY A 446 -0.52 -21.91 -10.16
C GLY A 446 -1.49 -21.34 -9.11
N GLY A 447 -2.19 -20.27 -9.49
CA GLY A 447 -3.26 -19.70 -8.70
C GLY A 447 -2.90 -18.34 -8.11
N GLY A 448 -3.91 -17.49 -7.98
CA GLY A 448 -3.80 -16.13 -7.44
C GLY A 448 -4.25 -16.04 -5.98
N HIS A 449 -4.88 -14.92 -5.65
CA HIS A 449 -5.29 -14.50 -4.31
C HIS A 449 -6.19 -15.49 -3.54
N GLN A 450 -7.05 -16.28 -4.21
CA GLN A 450 -7.98 -17.21 -3.54
C GLN A 450 -7.94 -18.67 -4.02
N THR A 451 -7.40 -18.92 -5.22
CA THR A 451 -7.60 -20.20 -5.93
C THR A 451 -6.37 -21.08 -5.85
N ARG A 452 -6.51 -22.31 -5.33
CA ARG A 452 -5.49 -23.37 -5.44
C ARG A 452 -5.56 -23.97 -6.85
N SER A 453 -4.48 -23.91 -7.62
CA SER A 453 -4.45 -24.50 -8.96
C SER A 453 -3.11 -25.08 -9.35
N ILE A 454 -3.11 -25.91 -10.39
CA ILE A 454 -1.92 -26.49 -11.02
C ILE A 454 -1.96 -26.18 -12.52
N ARG A 455 -0.81 -25.84 -13.08
CA ARG A 455 -0.59 -25.81 -14.53
C ARG A 455 -0.22 -27.21 -15.00
N LEU A 456 -1.01 -27.74 -15.92
CA LEU A 456 -0.82 -29.04 -16.55
C LEU A 456 -0.42 -28.85 -18.00
N GLN A 457 0.24 -29.84 -18.59
CA GLN A 457 0.65 -29.85 -19.98
C GLN A 457 0.45 -31.24 -20.59
N ASP A 458 -0.05 -31.32 -21.81
CA ASP A 458 -0.14 -32.58 -22.57
C ASP A 458 1.16 -32.87 -23.35
N LYS A 459 1.19 -34.01 -24.06
CA LYS A 459 2.35 -34.45 -24.85
C LYS A 459 2.66 -33.56 -26.05
N ASP A 460 1.67 -32.82 -26.55
CA ASP A 460 1.82 -31.89 -27.67
C ASP A 460 2.22 -30.48 -27.19
N GLY A 461 2.39 -30.31 -25.88
CA GLY A 461 2.77 -29.04 -25.25
C GLY A 461 1.60 -28.12 -24.92
N LYS A 462 0.35 -28.54 -25.14
CA LYS A 462 -0.85 -27.76 -24.82
C LYS A 462 -1.09 -27.72 -23.33
N GLN A 463 -1.41 -26.55 -22.81
CA GLN A 463 -1.47 -26.34 -21.37
C GLN A 463 -2.88 -26.12 -20.85
N PHE A 464 -3.10 -26.60 -19.63
CA PHE A 464 -4.38 -26.56 -18.96
C PHE A 464 -4.21 -26.02 -17.54
N ASN A 465 -5.25 -25.40 -17.00
CA ASN A 465 -5.31 -25.05 -15.60
C ASN A 465 -6.27 -26.01 -14.88
N MET A 466 -5.78 -26.71 -13.85
CA MET A 466 -6.60 -27.47 -12.92
C MET A 466 -6.82 -26.64 -11.66
N ARG A 467 -8.04 -26.15 -11.43
CA ARG A 467 -8.41 -25.26 -10.32
C ARG A 467 -9.30 -25.99 -9.32
N ALA A 468 -8.97 -25.95 -8.04
CA ALA A 468 -9.84 -26.48 -7.00
C ALA A 468 -11.10 -25.61 -6.90
N LEU A 469 -12.28 -26.24 -6.77
CA LEU A 469 -13.51 -25.50 -6.48
C LEU A 469 -13.52 -24.95 -5.06
N LYS A 470 -12.84 -25.63 -4.14
CA LYS A 470 -12.64 -25.21 -2.76
C LYS A 470 -11.76 -23.96 -2.72
N LYS A 471 -12.33 -22.81 -2.34
CA LYS A 471 -11.59 -21.55 -2.18
C LYS A 471 -10.90 -21.49 -0.83
N SER A 472 -9.77 -20.79 -0.77
CA SER A 472 -9.09 -20.46 0.48
C SER A 472 -9.47 -19.05 0.90
N GLY A 473 -10.26 -18.93 1.97
CA GLY A 473 -10.62 -17.63 2.51
C GLY A 473 -9.42 -16.85 3.01
N ILE A 474 -8.50 -17.57 3.66
CA ILE A 474 -7.34 -16.97 4.29
C ILE A 474 -6.39 -16.35 3.27
N LYS A 475 -6.11 -17.05 2.14
CA LYS A 475 -5.27 -16.51 1.07
C LYS A 475 -5.82 -15.20 0.50
N PHE A 476 -7.14 -15.06 0.43
CA PHE A 476 -7.77 -13.84 -0.07
C PHE A 476 -7.65 -12.67 0.90
N LEU A 477 -7.96 -12.91 2.18
CA LEU A 477 -7.80 -11.88 3.22
C LEU A 477 -6.36 -11.37 3.24
N GLN A 478 -5.40 -12.28 3.12
CA GLN A 478 -3.99 -11.94 3.10
C GLN A 478 -3.59 -11.07 1.90
N SER A 479 -4.14 -11.35 0.72
CA SER A 479 -3.73 -10.73 -0.54
C SER A 479 -4.56 -9.52 -0.95
N THR A 480 -5.78 -9.38 -0.45
CA THR A 480 -6.73 -8.33 -0.85
C THR A 480 -7.01 -7.33 0.27
N VAL A 481 -7.21 -7.79 1.50
CA VAL A 481 -7.60 -6.91 2.64
C VAL A 481 -6.38 -6.51 3.48
N PHE A 482 -5.50 -7.47 3.77
CA PHE A 482 -4.34 -7.28 4.65
C PHE A 482 -3.02 -7.34 3.87
N GLN A 483 -2.96 -6.60 2.77
CA GLN A 483 -1.83 -6.55 1.84
C GLN A 483 -0.46 -6.23 2.45
N ASN A 484 -0.44 -5.61 3.62
CA ASN A 484 0.76 -5.14 4.33
C ASN A 484 0.97 -5.84 5.68
N ASN A 485 0.09 -6.75 6.08
CA ASN A 485 0.15 -7.44 7.36
C ASN A 485 -0.15 -8.93 7.15
N TYR A 486 0.78 -9.81 7.53
CA TYR A 486 0.49 -11.23 7.50
C TYR A 486 -0.47 -11.63 8.63
N VAL A 487 -1.64 -12.12 8.26
CA VAL A 487 -2.75 -12.47 9.14
C VAL A 487 -3.21 -13.92 8.94
N GLU A 488 -2.60 -14.68 8.02
CA GLU A 488 -3.06 -16.04 7.69
C GLU A 488 -3.07 -16.97 8.92
N GLU A 489 -1.96 -17.06 9.66
CA GLU A 489 -1.91 -17.82 10.93
C GLU A 489 -2.87 -17.28 12.02
N SER A 490 -3.18 -15.98 12.00
CA SER A 490 -4.10 -15.38 12.96
C SER A 490 -5.58 -15.54 12.57
N LEU A 491 -5.85 -15.94 11.33
CA LEU A 491 -7.17 -16.14 10.75
C LEU A 491 -7.52 -17.60 10.43
N GLU A 492 -6.55 -18.53 10.48
CA GLU A 492 -6.81 -19.98 10.40
C GLU A 492 -7.75 -20.47 11.51
N ASN A 493 -8.75 -21.26 11.11
CA ASN A 493 -9.81 -21.83 11.95
C ASN A 493 -10.53 -20.74 12.77
N THR A 494 -10.90 -19.63 12.10
CA THR A 494 -11.65 -18.53 12.74
C THR A 494 -13.02 -18.34 12.13
N ILE A 495 -13.94 -17.75 12.90
CA ILE A 495 -15.21 -17.29 12.36
C ILE A 495 -15.00 -16.22 11.27
N SER A 496 -13.87 -15.50 11.23
CA SER A 496 -13.55 -14.59 10.10
C SER A 496 -13.15 -15.34 8.83
N GLU A 497 -12.47 -16.49 8.96
CA GLU A 497 -12.34 -17.45 7.86
C GLU A 497 -13.70 -18.04 7.51
N ASP A 498 -14.54 -18.43 8.47
CA ASP A 498 -15.88 -18.95 8.20
C ASP A 498 -16.75 -17.92 7.49
N ILE A 499 -16.80 -16.66 7.93
CA ILE A 499 -17.53 -15.54 7.31
C ILE A 499 -17.00 -15.26 5.90
N LEU A 500 -15.73 -15.52 5.64
CA LEU A 500 -15.16 -15.25 4.33
C LEU A 500 -15.26 -16.46 3.38
N LEU A 501 -15.19 -17.68 3.90
CA LEU A 501 -15.68 -18.87 3.21
C LEU A 501 -17.17 -18.70 2.92
N ASP A 502 -17.94 -18.13 3.84
CA ASP A 502 -19.34 -17.75 3.68
C ASP A 502 -19.52 -16.74 2.55
N PHE A 503 -18.72 -15.67 2.56
CA PHE A 503 -18.66 -14.71 1.47
C PHE A 503 -18.34 -15.38 0.13
N TYR A 504 -17.49 -16.42 0.11
CA TYR A 504 -17.22 -17.20 -1.11
C TYR A 504 -18.40 -18.06 -1.56
N THR A 505 -19.27 -18.46 -0.64
CA THR A 505 -20.53 -19.09 -1.01
C THR A 505 -21.49 -18.13 -1.69
N ALA A 506 -21.20 -16.82 -1.75
CA ALA A 506 -21.97 -15.89 -2.57
C ALA A 506 -21.82 -16.19 -4.07
N GLY A 507 -20.76 -16.87 -4.52
CA GLY A 507 -20.63 -17.34 -5.91
C GLY A 507 -21.27 -18.72 -6.10
N HIS A 508 -21.88 -18.98 -7.27
CA HIS A 508 -22.48 -20.29 -7.53
C HIS A 508 -21.38 -21.32 -7.95
N PRO A 509 -21.18 -22.44 -7.23
CA PRO A 509 -19.97 -23.27 -7.33
C PRO A 509 -19.79 -23.97 -8.69
N TYR A 510 -20.87 -24.16 -9.45
CA TYR A 510 -20.85 -24.87 -10.75
C TYR A 510 -21.19 -23.98 -11.95
N ILE A 511 -21.25 -22.66 -11.78
CA ILE A 511 -21.78 -21.74 -12.80
C ILE A 511 -20.89 -21.64 -14.05
N PHE A 512 -19.60 -21.95 -13.90
CA PHE A 512 -18.64 -22.02 -15.00
C PHE A 512 -19.07 -22.97 -16.12
N THR A 513 -19.91 -23.98 -15.84
CA THR A 513 -20.44 -24.92 -16.85
C THR A 513 -21.47 -24.30 -17.80
N VAL A 514 -22.06 -23.17 -17.41
CA VAL A 514 -23.10 -22.45 -18.16
C VAL A 514 -22.47 -21.42 -19.12
N ILE A 515 -21.33 -20.85 -18.72
CA ILE A 515 -20.68 -19.73 -19.40
C ILE A 515 -20.33 -20.01 -20.88
N PRO A 516 -19.80 -21.18 -21.28
CA PRO A 516 -19.46 -21.46 -22.68
C PRO A 516 -20.65 -21.30 -23.62
N GLU A 517 -21.77 -21.98 -23.35
CA GLU A 517 -22.95 -21.93 -24.22
C GLU A 517 -23.59 -20.54 -24.30
N LEU A 518 -23.59 -19.79 -23.17
CA LEU A 518 -24.04 -18.40 -23.19
C LEU A 518 -23.11 -17.50 -24.02
N SER A 519 -21.79 -17.76 -23.98
CA SER A 519 -20.78 -16.98 -24.71
C SER A 519 -20.86 -17.25 -26.21
N ASP A 520 -21.00 -18.53 -26.60
CA ASP A 520 -21.21 -18.95 -27.99
C ASP A 520 -22.45 -18.30 -28.61
N ALA A 521 -23.56 -18.27 -27.87
CA ALA A 521 -24.83 -17.67 -28.32
C ALA A 521 -24.70 -16.19 -28.71
N VAL A 522 -23.69 -15.48 -28.17
CA VAL A 522 -23.44 -14.07 -28.49
C VAL A 522 -22.07 -13.84 -29.12
N GLY A 523 -21.38 -14.90 -29.57
CA GLY A 523 -20.08 -14.80 -30.24
C GLY A 523 -19.02 -14.09 -29.39
N VAL A 524 -18.92 -14.44 -28.11
CA VAL A 524 -17.82 -14.05 -27.20
C VAL A 524 -16.90 -15.26 -27.03
N PHE A 525 -15.60 -15.09 -27.23
CA PHE A 525 -14.62 -16.18 -27.01
C PHE A 525 -14.60 -16.63 -25.54
N HIS A 526 -14.22 -17.89 -25.31
CA HIS A 526 -14.25 -18.48 -23.97
C HIS A 526 -13.37 -19.73 -23.85
N THR A 527 -13.05 -20.09 -22.61
CA THR A 527 -12.50 -21.41 -22.24
C THR A 527 -13.61 -22.46 -22.11
N ASN A 528 -13.25 -23.75 -22.04
CA ASN A 528 -14.22 -24.85 -21.95
C ASN A 528 -14.06 -25.66 -20.65
N PRO A 529 -14.34 -25.05 -19.49
CA PRO A 529 -14.11 -25.68 -18.20
C PRO A 529 -14.97 -26.93 -17.99
N LYS A 530 -14.34 -28.00 -17.50
CA LYS A 530 -15.01 -29.27 -17.15
C LYS A 530 -14.76 -29.67 -15.71
N LEU A 531 -15.79 -30.23 -15.09
CA LEU A 531 -15.77 -30.69 -13.71
C LEU A 531 -15.25 -32.12 -13.59
N TYR A 532 -14.28 -32.33 -12.71
CA TYR A 532 -13.70 -33.63 -12.40
C TYR A 532 -13.49 -33.81 -10.90
N TYR A 533 -13.56 -35.05 -10.45
CA TYR A 533 -12.94 -35.45 -9.20
C TYR A 533 -11.53 -35.95 -9.48
N ILE A 534 -10.53 -35.36 -8.84
CA ILE A 534 -9.13 -35.75 -9.03
C ILE A 534 -8.70 -36.47 -7.77
N PRO A 535 -8.54 -37.81 -7.78
CA PRO A 535 -8.00 -38.54 -6.64
C PRO A 535 -6.50 -38.25 -6.52
N LYS A 536 -5.95 -38.53 -5.34
CA LYS A 536 -4.49 -38.68 -5.22
C LYS A 536 -4.02 -39.77 -6.19
N GLN A 537 -2.96 -39.49 -6.92
CA GLN A 537 -2.49 -40.32 -8.03
C GLN A 537 -1.01 -40.10 -8.34
N LYS A 538 -0.35 -41.08 -8.97
CA LYS A 538 1.09 -41.02 -9.26
C LYS A 538 1.49 -39.79 -10.09
N ALA A 539 0.69 -39.42 -11.08
CA ALA A 539 0.93 -38.27 -11.95
C ALA A 539 0.99 -36.92 -11.22
N LEU A 540 0.39 -36.80 -10.03
CA LEU A 540 0.50 -35.59 -9.19
C LEU A 540 1.85 -35.49 -8.45
N GLY A 541 2.65 -36.57 -8.39
CA GLY A 541 3.97 -36.54 -7.76
C GLY A 541 3.96 -35.96 -6.34
N LYS A 542 4.87 -35.00 -6.09
CA LYS A 542 4.95 -34.25 -4.81
C LYS A 542 3.69 -33.43 -4.49
N PHE A 543 2.89 -33.07 -5.49
CA PHE A 543 1.71 -32.22 -5.32
C PHE A 543 0.56 -32.96 -4.62
N ASN A 544 0.61 -34.29 -4.47
CA ASN A 544 -0.36 -35.07 -3.67
C ASN A 544 -0.43 -34.65 -2.18
N ALA A 545 0.55 -33.90 -1.69
CA ALA A 545 0.52 -33.32 -0.34
C ALA A 545 -0.60 -32.26 -0.20
N GLU A 546 -0.84 -31.49 -1.25
CA GLU A 546 -1.78 -30.36 -1.26
C GLU A 546 -2.92 -30.54 -2.26
N PHE A 547 -2.85 -31.50 -3.18
CA PHE A 547 -3.83 -31.70 -4.24
C PHE A 547 -4.31 -33.16 -4.27
N GLY A 548 -5.50 -33.36 -4.82
CA GLY A 548 -6.15 -34.65 -4.91
C GLY A 548 -7.20 -34.89 -3.83
N ASN A 549 -8.07 -35.86 -4.09
CA ASN A 549 -9.28 -36.21 -3.35
C ASN A 549 -10.32 -35.07 -3.20
N GLU A 550 -10.37 -34.14 -4.17
CA GLU A 550 -11.30 -33.00 -4.18
C GLU A 550 -11.90 -32.78 -5.58
N LEU A 551 -12.88 -31.87 -5.68
CA LEU A 551 -13.46 -31.42 -6.95
C LEU A 551 -12.61 -30.32 -7.59
N TYR A 552 -12.31 -30.49 -8.87
CA TYR A 552 -11.53 -29.57 -9.68
C TYR A 552 -12.26 -29.22 -10.98
N MET A 553 -12.06 -27.99 -11.41
CA MET A 553 -12.35 -27.55 -12.77
C MET A 553 -11.06 -27.59 -13.59
N ILE A 554 -11.09 -28.25 -14.74
CA ILE A 554 -9.97 -28.25 -15.70
C ILE A 554 -10.41 -27.50 -16.96
N GLU A 555 -9.63 -26.51 -17.36
CA GLU A 555 -9.87 -25.70 -18.56
C GLU A 555 -8.57 -25.46 -19.34
N GLU A 556 -8.71 -25.16 -20.63
CA GLU A 556 -7.61 -24.75 -21.49
C GLU A 556 -7.03 -23.42 -21.03
N ARG A 557 -5.71 -23.29 -21.12
CA ARG A 557 -5.01 -22.04 -20.86
C ARG A 557 -4.88 -21.28 -22.19
N PRO A 558 -5.49 -20.09 -22.37
CA PRO A 558 -5.40 -19.36 -23.63
C PRO A 558 -3.98 -18.79 -23.81
N GLU A 559 -3.13 -19.55 -24.49
CA GLU A 559 -1.73 -19.25 -24.85
C GLU A 559 -1.44 -19.85 -26.24
N GLU A 560 -0.26 -19.55 -26.81
CA GLU A 560 0.12 -19.85 -28.19
C GLU A 560 0.02 -21.33 -28.61
N ASN A 561 -0.04 -22.25 -27.64
CA ASN A 561 -0.20 -23.68 -27.85
C ASN A 561 -1.65 -24.13 -28.11
N HIS A 562 -2.64 -23.23 -28.01
CA HIS A 562 -4.07 -23.52 -28.23
C HIS A 562 -4.69 -22.77 -29.42
N LYS A 563 -3.86 -22.39 -30.40
CA LYS A 563 -4.29 -21.62 -31.58
C LYS A 563 -5.26 -22.34 -32.51
N ASP A 564 -5.41 -23.65 -32.39
CA ASP A 564 -6.33 -24.45 -33.19
C ASP A 564 -7.77 -24.48 -32.65
N LEU A 565 -8.00 -24.00 -31.42
CA LEU A 565 -9.31 -24.02 -30.79
C LEU A 565 -10.27 -22.98 -31.39
N ALA A 566 -11.44 -23.46 -31.81
CA ALA A 566 -12.50 -22.61 -32.35
C ALA A 566 -13.04 -21.61 -31.32
N SER A 567 -13.11 -21.98 -30.03
CA SER A 567 -13.59 -21.11 -28.95
C SER A 567 -12.64 -19.94 -28.64
N PHE A 568 -11.39 -20.00 -29.12
CA PHE A 568 -10.42 -18.89 -29.10
C PHE A 568 -10.34 -18.14 -30.44
N GLY A 569 -11.15 -18.53 -31.42
CA GLY A 569 -11.25 -17.88 -32.71
C GLY A 569 -10.17 -18.24 -33.73
N LYS A 570 -9.37 -19.27 -33.47
CA LYS A 570 -8.23 -19.70 -34.31
C LYS A 570 -7.24 -18.59 -34.70
N PRO A 571 -6.59 -17.93 -33.72
CA PRO A 571 -5.70 -16.81 -33.98
C PRO A 571 -4.30 -17.22 -34.46
N ASP A 572 -3.55 -16.25 -34.99
CA ASP A 572 -2.14 -16.41 -35.34
C ASP A 572 -1.26 -16.41 -34.08
N ASP A 573 -1.67 -15.67 -33.04
CA ASP A 573 -1.04 -15.64 -31.72
C ASP A 573 -2.02 -15.38 -30.55
N ILE A 574 -1.59 -15.60 -29.29
CA ILE A 574 -2.39 -15.27 -28.09
C ILE A 574 -1.56 -14.48 -27.06
N GLU A 575 -1.93 -13.22 -26.88
CA GLU A 575 -1.19 -12.24 -26.09
C GLU A 575 -1.81 -11.96 -24.71
N SER A 576 -0.96 -11.47 -23.78
CA SER A 576 -1.46 -10.91 -22.52
C SER A 576 -1.92 -9.45 -22.69
N THR A 577 -2.70 -8.94 -21.74
CA THR A 577 -3.09 -7.52 -21.74
C THR A 577 -1.89 -6.58 -21.64
N ALA A 578 -0.80 -7.00 -20.97
CA ALA A 578 0.42 -6.19 -20.87
C ALA A 578 1.09 -6.05 -22.24
N ASP A 579 1.20 -7.16 -22.99
CA ASP A 579 1.77 -7.18 -24.34
C ASP A 579 0.93 -6.35 -25.31
N VAL A 580 -0.41 -6.44 -25.21
CA VAL A 580 -1.30 -5.59 -26.03
C VAL A 580 -1.07 -4.11 -25.74
N TYR A 581 -0.90 -3.67 -24.48
CA TYR A 581 -0.58 -2.27 -24.18
C TYR A 581 0.78 -1.84 -24.76
N GLU A 582 1.81 -2.69 -24.65
CA GLU A 582 3.13 -2.42 -25.21
C GLU A 582 3.03 -2.25 -26.74
N ARG A 583 2.39 -3.20 -27.42
CA ARG A 583 2.22 -3.18 -28.89
C ARG A 583 1.41 -1.99 -29.37
N LEU A 584 0.30 -1.67 -28.69
CA LEU A 584 -0.55 -0.52 -29.01
C LEU A 584 0.13 0.84 -28.81
N ARG A 585 1.20 0.89 -28.01
CA ARG A 585 2.05 2.08 -27.84
C ARG A 585 3.23 2.06 -28.80
N ARG A 586 3.72 0.89 -29.19
CA ARG A 586 4.89 0.76 -30.06
C ARG A 586 4.65 1.19 -31.50
N ASP A 587 3.51 0.84 -32.10
CA ASP A 587 3.31 1.04 -33.55
C ASP A 587 1.82 1.15 -33.95
N GLU A 588 1.54 1.94 -34.97
CA GLU A 588 0.18 2.17 -35.49
C GLU A 588 -0.50 0.93 -36.12
N LYS A 589 0.27 -0.10 -36.47
CA LYS A 589 -0.25 -1.33 -37.08
C LYS A 589 -1.06 -2.20 -36.10
N TYR A 590 -0.90 -1.98 -34.79
CA TYR A 590 -1.56 -2.74 -33.74
C TYR A 590 -2.90 -2.11 -33.34
N LYS A 591 -3.98 -2.90 -33.37
CA LYS A 591 -5.36 -2.42 -33.15
C LYS A 591 -6.18 -3.40 -32.31
N ILE A 592 -7.16 -2.88 -31.56
CA ILE A 592 -8.15 -3.70 -30.86
C ILE A 592 -9.44 -3.76 -31.68
N ASP A 593 -10.06 -4.94 -31.73
CA ASP A 593 -11.45 -5.09 -32.15
C ASP A 593 -12.39 -4.58 -31.04
N GLU A 594 -12.61 -3.27 -31.02
CA GLU A 594 -13.45 -2.62 -30.00
C GLU A 594 -14.88 -3.17 -29.94
N PRO A 595 -15.56 -3.52 -31.04
CA PRO A 595 -16.89 -4.13 -30.98
C PRO A 595 -16.92 -5.45 -30.20
N SER A 596 -15.95 -6.35 -30.41
CA SER A 596 -15.89 -7.62 -29.68
C SER A 596 -15.57 -7.39 -28.19
N TYR A 597 -14.72 -6.41 -27.87
CA TYR A 597 -14.44 -6.02 -26.49
C TYR A 597 -15.65 -5.44 -25.78
N ILE A 598 -16.34 -4.48 -26.40
CA ILE A 598 -17.59 -3.90 -25.88
C ILE A 598 -18.63 -5.00 -25.65
N ARG A 599 -18.79 -5.94 -26.59
CA ARG A 599 -19.71 -7.07 -26.43
C ARG A 599 -19.36 -7.94 -25.22
N ALA A 600 -18.09 -8.29 -25.05
CA ALA A 600 -17.63 -9.07 -23.91
C ALA A 600 -17.89 -8.33 -22.58
N ARG A 601 -17.72 -7.01 -22.54
CA ARG A 601 -18.01 -6.18 -21.35
C ARG A 601 -19.49 -6.11 -21.02
N ILE A 602 -20.36 -5.93 -22.01
CA ILE A 602 -21.82 -5.94 -21.81
C ILE A 602 -22.27 -7.34 -21.35
N PHE A 603 -21.66 -8.40 -21.90
CA PHE A 603 -21.93 -9.77 -21.45
C PHE A 603 -21.52 -9.99 -19.99
N ASP A 604 -20.37 -9.46 -19.55
CA ASP A 604 -19.95 -9.53 -18.15
C ASP A 604 -20.96 -8.83 -17.22
N MET A 605 -21.54 -7.69 -17.63
CA MET A 605 -22.62 -7.01 -16.86
C MET A 605 -23.92 -7.83 -16.82
N LEU A 606 -24.23 -8.54 -17.90
CA LEU A 606 -25.42 -9.38 -18.01
C LEU A 606 -25.37 -10.58 -17.04
N ILE A 607 -24.22 -11.26 -16.98
CA ILE A 607 -24.00 -12.41 -16.08
C ILE A 607 -23.64 -11.98 -14.67
N GLY A 608 -23.18 -10.75 -14.52
CA GLY A 608 -22.85 -10.18 -13.24
C GLY A 608 -21.47 -10.48 -12.70
N ASP A 609 -20.48 -10.38 -13.56
CA ASP A 609 -19.08 -10.53 -13.19
C ASP A 609 -18.48 -9.17 -12.75
N TRP A 610 -18.30 -9.01 -11.44
CA TRP A 610 -17.88 -7.74 -10.80
C TRP A 610 -16.35 -7.59 -10.65
N ASP A 611 -15.58 -8.65 -10.86
CA ASP A 611 -14.13 -8.70 -10.58
C ASP A 611 -13.28 -8.62 -11.85
N ARG A 612 -13.75 -7.90 -12.88
CA ARG A 612 -13.06 -7.89 -14.18
C ARG A 612 -11.78 -7.04 -14.17
N HIS A 613 -10.61 -7.67 -14.14
CA HIS A 613 -9.28 -7.03 -14.19
C HIS A 613 -8.36 -7.58 -15.30
N GLN A 614 -7.18 -6.96 -15.51
CA GLN A 614 -6.32 -7.20 -16.69
C GLN A 614 -5.85 -8.65 -16.90
N ASP A 615 -5.67 -9.42 -15.82
CA ASP A 615 -5.21 -10.81 -15.90
C ASP A 615 -6.32 -11.77 -16.31
N GLN A 616 -7.57 -11.35 -16.27
CA GLN A 616 -8.71 -12.14 -16.72
C GLN A 616 -8.98 -12.01 -18.23
N TRP A 617 -8.08 -11.34 -18.95
CA TRP A 617 -8.08 -11.26 -20.39
C TRP A 617 -6.85 -11.93 -20.99
N ARG A 618 -7.10 -12.61 -22.11
CA ARG A 618 -6.11 -12.93 -23.14
C ARG A 618 -6.60 -12.36 -24.46
N TRP A 619 -5.73 -12.26 -25.46
CA TRP A 619 -6.06 -11.59 -26.70
C TRP A 619 -5.63 -12.43 -27.90
N ALA A 620 -6.62 -12.88 -28.68
CA ALA A 620 -6.41 -13.50 -29.98
C ALA A 620 -5.88 -12.46 -30.97
N GLU A 621 -4.67 -12.65 -31.46
CA GLU A 621 -4.04 -11.82 -32.49
C GLU A 621 -4.32 -12.39 -33.89
N TYR A 622 -4.67 -11.51 -34.82
CA TYR A 622 -4.81 -11.82 -36.24
C TYR A 622 -3.95 -10.88 -37.06
N GLU A 623 -3.04 -11.43 -37.86
CA GLU A 623 -2.26 -10.66 -38.84
C GLU A 623 -3.07 -10.54 -40.14
N LEU A 624 -3.30 -9.32 -40.57
CA LEU A 624 -4.01 -9.02 -41.81
C LEU A 624 -3.03 -8.99 -42.99
N GLU A 625 -3.53 -9.20 -44.21
CA GLU A 625 -2.72 -9.18 -45.44
C GLU A 625 -1.95 -7.86 -45.67
N ASN A 626 -2.41 -6.75 -45.08
CA ASN A 626 -1.75 -5.44 -45.16
C ASN A 626 -0.65 -5.24 -44.10
N GLY A 627 -0.40 -6.22 -43.23
CA GLY A 627 0.57 -6.16 -42.12
C GLY A 627 0.03 -5.53 -40.83
N ASP A 628 -1.25 -5.16 -40.76
CA ASP A 628 -1.90 -4.74 -39.52
C ASP A 628 -2.20 -5.95 -38.63
N HIS A 629 -2.19 -5.75 -37.32
CA HIS A 629 -2.50 -6.77 -36.32
C HIS A 629 -3.76 -6.38 -35.54
N ILE A 630 -4.75 -7.26 -35.48
CA ILE A 630 -6.00 -7.05 -34.74
C ILE A 630 -6.06 -7.98 -33.53
N PHE A 631 -6.27 -7.41 -32.34
CA PHE A 631 -6.48 -8.14 -31.10
C PHE A 631 -7.98 -8.27 -30.77
N LYS A 632 -8.45 -9.51 -30.60
CA LYS A 632 -9.80 -9.83 -30.09
C LYS A 632 -9.72 -10.43 -28.69
N PRO A 633 -10.62 -10.06 -27.77
CA PRO A 633 -10.54 -10.52 -26.40
C PRO A 633 -10.97 -11.97 -26.23
N ILE A 634 -10.24 -12.69 -25.39
CA ILE A 634 -10.57 -13.99 -24.82
C ILE A 634 -10.71 -13.80 -23.30
N PRO A 635 -11.94 -13.52 -22.80
CA PRO A 635 -12.23 -13.54 -21.37
C PRO A 635 -11.94 -14.92 -20.77
N ARG A 636 -11.39 -14.93 -19.55
CA ARG A 636 -11.23 -16.12 -18.72
C ARG A 636 -11.66 -15.83 -17.28
N ASP A 637 -11.80 -16.86 -16.46
CA ASP A 637 -12.04 -16.72 -15.01
C ASP A 637 -13.35 -15.98 -14.67
N ARG A 638 -14.49 -16.53 -15.15
CA ARG A 638 -15.85 -16.03 -14.86
C ARG A 638 -16.49 -16.71 -13.65
N ASP A 639 -15.70 -16.95 -12.60
CA ASP A 639 -16.16 -17.68 -11.42
C ASP A 639 -17.02 -16.81 -10.46
N GLN A 640 -17.02 -15.48 -10.65
CA GLN A 640 -17.87 -14.51 -9.93
C GLN A 640 -19.21 -14.21 -10.62
N ALA A 641 -19.55 -14.92 -11.70
CA ALA A 641 -20.83 -14.72 -12.36
C ALA A 641 -22.01 -15.12 -11.45
N PHE A 642 -23.08 -14.33 -11.49
CA PHE A 642 -24.33 -14.56 -10.75
C PHE A 642 -24.19 -14.60 -9.21
N SER A 643 -23.23 -13.84 -8.64
CA SER A 643 -23.06 -13.76 -7.19
C SER A 643 -24.29 -13.24 -6.43
N ASN A 644 -24.53 -13.76 -5.23
CA ASN A 644 -25.61 -13.36 -4.31
C ASN A 644 -25.03 -12.77 -3.01
N PHE A 645 -24.96 -11.43 -2.93
CA PHE A 645 -24.49 -10.69 -1.74
C PHE A 645 -25.66 -10.13 -0.90
N ASP A 646 -26.53 -11.02 -0.44
CA ASP A 646 -27.67 -10.76 0.44
C ASP A 646 -27.26 -10.55 1.92
N GLY A 647 -28.24 -10.48 2.83
CA GLY A 647 -28.00 -10.28 4.27
C GLY A 647 -28.09 -8.82 4.76
N GLY A 648 -28.53 -8.66 6.02
CA GLY A 648 -28.72 -7.35 6.66
C GLY A 648 -27.42 -6.57 6.93
N PHE A 649 -26.31 -7.25 7.17
CA PHE A 649 -24.99 -6.62 7.39
C PHE A 649 -24.49 -5.92 6.12
N LEU A 650 -24.41 -6.65 5.00
CA LEU A 650 -24.00 -6.07 3.72
C LEU A 650 -24.98 -4.98 3.27
N GLY A 651 -26.28 -5.14 3.55
CA GLY A 651 -27.28 -4.09 3.35
C GLY A 651 -26.98 -2.80 4.12
N THR A 652 -26.61 -2.91 5.40
CA THR A 652 -26.23 -1.76 6.23
C THR A 652 -24.92 -1.13 5.76
N LEU A 653 -23.92 -1.96 5.41
CA LEU A 653 -22.63 -1.49 4.93
C LEU A 653 -22.76 -0.69 3.62
N ARG A 654 -23.61 -1.15 2.68
CA ARG A 654 -23.95 -0.41 1.45
C ARG A 654 -24.58 0.97 1.72
N GLY A 655 -25.39 1.07 2.77
CA GLY A 655 -25.98 2.35 3.20
C GLY A 655 -24.96 3.32 3.83
N LEU A 656 -23.94 2.81 4.52
CA LEU A 656 -22.92 3.62 5.19
C LEU A 656 -21.70 3.91 4.31
N MET A 657 -21.39 3.05 3.34
CA MET A 657 -20.15 3.08 2.56
C MET A 657 -20.43 2.85 1.07
N GLY A 658 -20.16 3.88 0.26
CA GLY A 658 -20.46 3.84 -1.18
C GLY A 658 -19.71 2.74 -1.94
N PHE A 659 -18.49 2.38 -1.53
CA PHE A 659 -17.71 1.33 -2.20
C PHE A 659 -18.33 -0.07 -2.02
N ALA A 660 -19.06 -0.31 -0.93
CA ALA A 660 -19.69 -1.60 -0.67
C ALA A 660 -20.83 -1.91 -1.66
N ASN A 661 -21.30 -0.93 -2.42
CA ASN A 661 -22.28 -1.12 -3.50
C ASN A 661 -21.75 -1.97 -4.67
N GLN A 662 -20.45 -2.26 -4.72
CA GLN A 662 -19.90 -3.26 -5.63
C GLN A 662 -20.45 -4.67 -5.31
N PHE A 663 -20.73 -4.95 -4.02
CA PHE A 663 -21.32 -6.20 -3.54
C PHE A 663 -22.84 -6.10 -3.46
N GLN A 664 -23.49 -5.68 -4.55
CA GLN A 664 -24.95 -5.62 -4.64
C GLN A 664 -25.57 -6.99 -4.96
N VAL A 665 -26.85 -7.16 -4.65
CA VAL A 665 -27.62 -8.34 -5.08
C VAL A 665 -27.91 -8.24 -6.58
N TYR A 666 -27.69 -9.32 -7.31
CA TYR A 666 -27.88 -9.37 -8.77
C TYR A 666 -29.34 -9.65 -9.19
N ASP A 667 -30.14 -8.60 -9.17
CA ASP A 667 -31.53 -8.59 -9.64
C ASP A 667 -31.67 -8.34 -11.16
N ASP A 668 -32.91 -8.24 -11.65
CA ASP A 668 -33.22 -7.96 -13.05
C ASP A 668 -32.90 -6.52 -13.49
N GLU A 669 -32.72 -5.57 -12.56
CA GLU A 669 -32.52 -4.15 -12.85
C GLU A 669 -31.03 -3.74 -12.92
N LEU A 670 -30.17 -4.36 -12.11
CA LEU A 670 -28.76 -3.99 -11.96
C LEU A 670 -28.60 -2.49 -11.64
N LYS A 671 -28.94 -2.08 -10.42
CA LYS A 671 -29.07 -0.67 -10.05
C LYS A 671 -27.73 0.08 -10.09
N ASP A 672 -26.69 -0.47 -9.47
CA ASP A 672 -25.41 0.22 -9.28
C ASP A 672 -24.37 -0.16 -10.34
N VAL A 673 -24.66 0.12 -11.63
CA VAL A 673 -23.76 -0.18 -12.77
C VAL A 673 -22.38 0.48 -12.68
N LYS A 674 -22.26 1.60 -11.95
CA LYS A 674 -20.98 2.27 -11.73
C LYS A 674 -20.07 1.44 -10.82
N TRP A 675 -20.61 0.94 -9.71
CA TRP A 675 -19.82 0.27 -8.67
C TRP A 675 -19.41 -1.13 -9.08
N ILE A 676 -20.27 -1.81 -9.80
CA ILE A 676 -20.03 -3.18 -10.29
C ILE A 676 -18.92 -3.26 -11.33
N ASN A 677 -18.71 -2.17 -12.06
CA ASN A 677 -17.71 -2.06 -13.12
C ASN A 677 -16.46 -1.28 -12.65
N SER A 678 -16.30 -1.03 -11.35
CA SER A 678 -15.18 -0.24 -10.81
C SER A 678 -13.81 -0.81 -11.23
N SER A 679 -13.65 -2.14 -11.16
CA SER A 679 -12.43 -2.87 -11.56
C SER A 679 -12.15 -2.76 -13.07
N ALA A 680 -13.19 -2.75 -13.90
CA ALA A 680 -13.07 -2.80 -15.35
C ALA A 680 -12.97 -1.42 -16.04
N THR A 681 -13.55 -0.39 -15.43
CA THR A 681 -13.68 0.95 -16.04
C THR A 681 -12.33 1.51 -16.50
N ARG A 682 -11.23 1.15 -15.83
CA ARG A 682 -9.86 1.57 -16.19
C ARG A 682 -9.43 1.06 -17.56
N LEU A 683 -9.61 -0.24 -17.80
CA LEU A 683 -9.32 -0.88 -19.08
C LEU A 683 -10.29 -0.39 -20.16
N ASP A 684 -11.57 -0.26 -19.83
CA ASP A 684 -12.58 0.19 -20.79
C ASP A 684 -12.26 1.60 -21.33
N ARG A 685 -11.76 2.52 -20.50
CA ARG A 685 -11.38 3.89 -20.93
C ARG A 685 -10.13 3.97 -21.79
N THR A 686 -9.22 3.01 -21.66
CA THR A 686 -7.87 3.05 -22.26
C THR A 686 -7.78 2.18 -23.51
N LEU A 687 -8.53 1.08 -23.57
CA LEU A 687 -8.58 0.18 -24.73
C LEU A 687 -9.59 0.63 -25.79
N ILE A 688 -10.72 1.25 -25.40
CA ILE A 688 -11.77 1.71 -26.32
C ILE A 688 -11.46 3.13 -26.78
N ARG A 689 -10.74 3.25 -27.90
CA ARG A 689 -10.22 4.54 -28.39
C ARG A 689 -11.22 5.26 -29.29
N ASN A 690 -11.94 4.52 -30.15
CA ASN A 690 -12.68 5.10 -31.27
C ASN A 690 -14.21 4.95 -31.18
N SER A 691 -14.71 3.96 -30.44
CA SER A 691 -16.14 3.65 -30.37
C SER A 691 -16.90 4.64 -29.48
N GLY A 692 -18.13 4.95 -29.90
CA GLY A 692 -19.09 5.84 -29.21
C GLY A 692 -20.34 5.09 -28.72
N ARG A 693 -21.32 5.84 -28.20
CA ARG A 693 -22.58 5.30 -27.64
C ARG A 693 -23.29 4.34 -28.59
N ASP A 694 -23.33 4.67 -29.88
CA ASP A 694 -24.02 3.86 -30.89
C ASP A 694 -23.50 2.42 -30.97
N GLU A 695 -22.17 2.23 -30.85
CA GLU A 695 -21.58 0.89 -30.88
C GLU A 695 -21.92 0.10 -29.61
N TRP A 696 -21.94 0.74 -28.44
CA TRP A 696 -22.39 0.12 -27.18
C TRP A 696 -23.85 -0.35 -27.28
N LEU A 697 -24.75 0.52 -27.75
CA LEU A 697 -26.17 0.17 -27.91
C LEU A 697 -26.37 -0.92 -28.97
N LYS A 698 -25.57 -0.91 -30.05
CA LYS A 698 -25.59 -1.95 -31.07
C LYS A 698 -25.17 -3.31 -30.52
N GLN A 699 -24.07 -3.38 -29.76
CA GLN A 699 -23.63 -4.64 -29.15
C GLN A 699 -24.60 -5.12 -28.05
N ALA A 700 -25.24 -4.20 -27.30
CA ALA A 700 -26.28 -4.55 -26.34
C ALA A 700 -27.51 -5.16 -27.02
N LYS A 701 -27.99 -4.56 -28.13
CA LYS A 701 -29.08 -5.12 -28.95
C LYS A 701 -28.71 -6.47 -29.54
N TYR A 702 -27.48 -6.63 -30.03
CA TYR A 702 -26.99 -7.90 -30.54
C TYR A 702 -27.11 -9.01 -29.48
N ILE A 703 -26.69 -8.75 -28.23
CA ILE A 703 -26.85 -9.71 -27.11
C ILE A 703 -28.34 -9.97 -26.84
N GLN A 704 -29.16 -8.92 -26.80
CA GLN A 704 -30.59 -9.02 -26.55
C GLN A 704 -31.32 -9.91 -27.57
N GLU A 705 -30.95 -9.83 -28.84
CA GLU A 705 -31.57 -10.54 -29.96
C GLU A 705 -31.06 -11.98 -30.09
N ASN A 706 -29.77 -12.24 -29.84
CA ASN A 706 -29.16 -13.55 -30.09
C ASN A 706 -29.18 -14.47 -28.86
N LEU A 707 -29.20 -13.94 -27.64
CA LEU A 707 -29.29 -14.75 -26.43
C LEU A 707 -30.74 -15.17 -26.15
N THR A 708 -31.26 -16.11 -26.94
CA THR A 708 -32.66 -16.58 -26.84
C THR A 708 -32.98 -17.28 -25.53
N ASP A 709 -34.27 -17.39 -25.18
CA ASP A 709 -34.71 -18.17 -24.01
C ASP A 709 -34.25 -19.62 -24.08
N ASN A 710 -34.28 -20.23 -25.27
CA ASN A 710 -33.77 -21.58 -25.49
C ASN A 710 -32.26 -21.68 -25.26
N ALA A 711 -31.48 -20.68 -25.70
CA ALA A 711 -30.04 -20.65 -25.45
C ALA A 711 -29.74 -20.57 -23.95
N ILE A 712 -30.48 -19.72 -23.21
CA ILE A 712 -30.37 -19.63 -21.76
C ILE A 712 -30.73 -20.97 -21.12
N GLU A 713 -31.90 -21.52 -21.42
CA GLU A 713 -32.37 -22.77 -20.79
C GLU A 713 -31.48 -23.96 -21.10
N ASN A 714 -30.93 -24.05 -22.31
CA ASN A 714 -29.97 -25.09 -22.67
C ASN A 714 -28.67 -24.96 -21.88
N ALA A 715 -28.11 -23.75 -21.76
CA ALA A 715 -26.87 -23.54 -21.02
C ALA A 715 -26.98 -23.99 -19.55
N PHE A 716 -28.12 -23.73 -18.90
CA PHE A 716 -28.36 -24.16 -17.52
C PHE A 716 -28.64 -25.66 -17.35
N ARG A 717 -28.81 -26.43 -18.45
CA ARG A 717 -28.90 -27.91 -18.36
C ARG A 717 -27.57 -28.54 -17.96
N ASN A 718 -26.44 -27.87 -18.20
CA ASN A 718 -25.09 -28.35 -17.90
C ASN A 718 -24.72 -28.32 -16.40
N ILE A 719 -25.50 -27.62 -15.57
CA ILE A 719 -25.36 -27.70 -14.11
C ILE A 719 -25.59 -29.16 -13.67
N PRO A 720 -24.77 -29.70 -12.74
CA PRO A 720 -25.00 -31.04 -12.17
C PRO A 720 -26.45 -31.22 -11.70
N PRO A 721 -27.13 -32.33 -12.02
CA PRO A 721 -28.53 -32.54 -11.65
C PRO A 721 -28.82 -32.35 -10.15
N GLU A 722 -27.87 -32.73 -9.30
CA GLU A 722 -27.95 -32.61 -7.84
C GLU A 722 -27.87 -31.15 -7.36
N ALA A 723 -27.31 -30.25 -8.16
CA ALA A 723 -27.21 -28.81 -7.88
C ALA A 723 -28.33 -27.98 -8.53
N LYS A 724 -29.40 -28.62 -9.02
CA LYS A 724 -30.56 -27.92 -9.61
C LYS A 724 -31.60 -27.61 -8.55
N GLY A 725 -31.67 -26.34 -8.13
CA GLY A 725 -32.57 -25.86 -7.07
C GLY A 725 -33.46 -24.68 -7.45
N LYS A 726 -34.11 -24.08 -6.43
CA LYS A 726 -34.95 -22.88 -6.57
C LYS A 726 -34.11 -21.65 -6.95
N ASP A 727 -32.88 -21.60 -6.48
CA ASP A 727 -31.87 -20.58 -6.76
C ASP A 727 -31.62 -20.44 -8.27
N LEU A 728 -31.48 -21.54 -9.02
CA LEU A 728 -31.31 -21.50 -10.47
C LEU A 728 -32.50 -20.88 -11.19
N ASN A 729 -33.72 -21.14 -10.72
CA ASN A 729 -34.92 -20.53 -11.31
C ASN A 729 -34.90 -19.01 -11.11
N THR A 730 -34.43 -18.54 -9.95
CA THR A 730 -34.21 -17.11 -9.68
C THR A 730 -33.13 -16.53 -10.59
N ILE A 731 -31.99 -17.23 -10.75
CA ILE A 731 -30.90 -16.80 -11.66
C ILE A 731 -31.41 -16.67 -13.09
N ILE A 732 -32.10 -17.68 -13.62
CA ILE A 732 -32.64 -17.68 -14.98
C ILE A 732 -33.65 -16.54 -15.16
N LYS A 733 -34.55 -16.35 -14.18
CA LYS A 733 -35.51 -15.23 -14.20
C LYS A 733 -34.80 -13.88 -14.25
N ASN A 734 -33.82 -13.67 -13.36
CA ASN A 734 -33.08 -12.41 -13.29
C ASN A 734 -32.22 -12.19 -14.54
N LEU A 735 -31.61 -13.24 -15.11
CA LEU A 735 -30.86 -13.18 -16.36
C LEU A 735 -31.75 -12.79 -17.55
N LYS A 736 -32.94 -13.41 -17.68
CA LYS A 736 -33.92 -13.04 -18.71
C LYS A 736 -34.40 -11.61 -18.54
N GLY A 737 -34.59 -11.17 -17.28
CA GLY A 737 -34.89 -9.78 -16.92
C GLY A 737 -33.79 -8.81 -17.35
N ARG A 738 -32.53 -9.10 -16.97
CA ARG A 738 -31.35 -8.31 -17.35
C ARG A 738 -31.14 -8.26 -18.86
N ARG A 739 -31.36 -9.37 -19.58
CA ARG A 739 -31.31 -9.37 -21.05
C ARG A 739 -32.37 -8.42 -21.64
N LYS A 740 -33.55 -8.34 -21.03
CA LYS A 740 -34.64 -7.46 -21.50
C LYS A 740 -34.29 -5.97 -21.36
N ASN A 741 -33.55 -5.57 -20.33
CA ASN A 741 -33.13 -4.18 -20.11
C ASN A 741 -31.63 -3.93 -20.42
N ILE A 742 -30.92 -4.87 -21.05
CA ILE A 742 -29.46 -4.77 -21.26
C ILE A 742 -29.03 -3.52 -22.03
N VAL A 743 -29.91 -3.00 -22.90
CA VAL A 743 -29.67 -1.75 -23.64
C VAL A 743 -29.64 -0.55 -22.68
N ASP A 744 -30.54 -0.50 -21.68
CA ASP A 744 -30.52 0.53 -20.62
C ASP A 744 -29.30 0.38 -19.72
N ILE A 745 -28.94 -0.85 -19.33
CA ILE A 745 -27.73 -1.12 -18.54
C ILE A 745 -26.48 -0.59 -19.26
N ALA A 746 -26.34 -0.90 -20.55
CA ALA A 746 -25.22 -0.41 -21.38
C ALA A 746 -25.22 1.11 -21.50
N ASP A 747 -26.39 1.75 -21.63
CA ASP A 747 -26.52 3.20 -21.74
C ASP A 747 -26.14 3.92 -20.44
N ARG A 748 -26.65 3.43 -19.29
CA ARG A 748 -26.28 3.93 -17.95
C ARG A 748 -24.78 3.75 -17.66
N TYR A 749 -24.21 2.63 -18.09
CA TYR A 749 -22.76 2.42 -17.96
C TYR A 749 -21.96 3.37 -18.85
N TYR A 750 -22.39 3.56 -20.11
CA TYR A 750 -21.76 4.50 -21.02
C TYR A 750 -21.73 5.93 -20.44
N ASP A 751 -22.81 6.37 -19.81
CA ASP A 751 -22.88 7.66 -19.10
C ASP A 751 -21.84 7.78 -17.97
N CYS A 752 -21.53 6.68 -17.29
CA CYS A 752 -20.48 6.63 -16.27
C CYS A 752 -19.08 6.67 -16.90
N LEU A 753 -18.90 5.91 -17.98
CA LEU A 753 -17.63 5.76 -18.69
C LEU A 753 -17.20 7.08 -19.33
N THR A 754 -18.08 7.70 -20.13
CA THR A 754 -17.80 8.84 -21.01
C THR A 754 -17.60 10.17 -20.28
N ARG A 755 -17.97 10.27 -18.99
CA ARG A 755 -17.72 11.47 -18.16
C ARG A 755 -16.26 11.90 -18.18
N LEU A 756 -15.35 10.93 -18.25
CA LEU A 756 -13.92 11.11 -18.50
C LEU A 756 -13.51 10.24 -19.70
N SER A 757 -12.92 10.85 -20.71
CA SER A 757 -12.32 10.14 -21.85
C SER A 757 -10.80 10.25 -21.82
N ILE A 758 -10.11 9.15 -22.12
CA ILE A 758 -8.66 9.10 -22.26
C ILE A 758 -8.33 8.96 -23.74
N VAL A 759 -7.39 9.77 -24.22
CA VAL A 759 -6.82 9.73 -25.57
C VAL A 759 -5.31 9.56 -25.40
N MET A 760 -4.73 8.63 -26.14
CA MET A 760 -3.30 8.32 -26.06
C MET A 760 -2.69 8.37 -27.46
N GLY A 761 -1.46 8.87 -27.55
CA GLY A 761 -0.56 8.63 -28.65
C GLY A 761 0.10 7.25 -28.56
N THR A 762 1.35 7.22 -29.00
CA THR A 762 2.28 6.09 -29.07
C THR A 762 3.62 6.52 -28.46
N ASP A 763 4.56 5.61 -28.29
CA ASP A 763 5.90 5.93 -27.77
C ASP A 763 6.82 6.43 -28.90
N LYS A 764 6.27 7.18 -29.86
CA LYS A 764 6.94 7.72 -31.05
C LYS A 764 6.30 9.08 -31.39
N ASP A 765 6.92 9.91 -32.23
CA ASP A 765 6.41 11.25 -32.60
C ASP A 765 4.93 11.27 -33.08
N ASP A 766 4.01 11.91 -32.36
CA ASP A 766 2.59 12.04 -32.70
C ASP A 766 2.12 13.49 -32.86
N LEU A 767 1.11 13.68 -33.70
CA LEU A 767 0.37 14.94 -33.90
C LEU A 767 -1.05 14.78 -33.34
N VAL A 768 -1.37 15.57 -32.32
CA VAL A 768 -2.71 15.66 -31.72
C VAL A 768 -3.40 16.96 -32.13
N GLU A 769 -4.44 16.84 -32.94
CA GLU A 769 -5.28 17.96 -33.39
C GLU A 769 -6.59 18.05 -32.58
N ILE A 770 -6.77 19.17 -31.88
CA ILE A 770 -7.95 19.48 -31.07
C ILE A 770 -8.77 20.55 -31.79
N TYR A 771 -9.88 20.14 -32.42
CA TYR A 771 -10.81 21.05 -33.08
C TYR A 771 -12.00 21.36 -32.19
N ARG A 772 -12.09 22.61 -31.73
CA ARG A 772 -13.18 23.14 -30.90
C ARG A 772 -14.37 23.54 -31.78
N MET A 773 -15.52 22.93 -31.54
CA MET A 773 -16.73 23.09 -32.36
C MET A 773 -17.85 23.78 -31.58
N LYS A 774 -18.82 24.39 -32.28
CA LYS A 774 -20.03 24.97 -31.66
C LYS A 774 -20.80 23.94 -30.82
N ASN A 775 -21.65 24.44 -29.92
CA ASN A 775 -22.50 23.65 -29.02
C ASN A 775 -21.74 22.76 -28.02
N GLY A 776 -20.53 23.16 -27.60
CA GLY A 776 -19.75 22.43 -26.60
C GLY A 776 -19.14 21.12 -27.12
N LYS A 777 -19.06 20.93 -28.44
CA LYS A 777 -18.43 19.75 -29.05
C LYS A 777 -16.92 19.96 -29.23
N THR A 778 -16.15 18.89 -29.11
CA THR A 778 -14.69 18.90 -29.36
C THR A 778 -14.32 17.65 -30.14
N ARG A 779 -13.69 17.81 -31.31
CA ARG A 779 -13.14 16.70 -32.08
C ARG A 779 -11.64 16.60 -31.82
N VAL A 780 -11.16 15.44 -31.43
CA VAL A 780 -9.74 15.15 -31.20
C VAL A 780 -9.31 14.11 -32.22
N ARG A 781 -8.21 14.39 -32.93
CA ARG A 781 -7.60 13.47 -33.89
C ARG A 781 -6.14 13.26 -33.54
N VAL A 782 -5.69 12.02 -33.62
CA VAL A 782 -4.30 11.63 -33.34
C VAL A 782 -3.70 11.01 -34.59
N TYR A 783 -2.51 11.45 -34.98
CA TYR A 783 -1.78 10.98 -36.15
C TYR A 783 -0.33 10.67 -35.79
N ARG A 784 0.25 9.63 -36.40
CA ARG A 784 1.69 9.44 -36.43
C ARG A 784 2.36 10.60 -37.17
N ILE A 785 3.53 11.03 -36.72
CA ILE A 785 4.47 11.81 -37.53
C ILE A 785 5.48 10.82 -38.12
N LYS A 786 5.73 10.93 -39.44
CA LYS A 786 6.72 10.13 -40.16
C LYS A 786 7.52 11.05 -41.07
N ASP A 787 8.84 11.04 -40.92
CA ASP A 787 9.75 11.91 -41.68
C ASP A 787 9.38 13.41 -41.60
N GLY A 788 8.86 13.84 -40.44
CA GLY A 788 8.37 15.21 -40.22
C GLY A 788 7.04 15.55 -40.92
N LEU A 789 6.37 14.56 -41.53
CA LEU A 789 5.09 14.71 -42.21
C LEU A 789 3.96 14.01 -41.43
N LYS A 790 2.74 14.50 -41.61
CA LYS A 790 1.52 13.91 -41.05
C LYS A 790 1.26 12.54 -41.69
N GLY A 791 1.36 11.48 -40.89
CA GLY A 791 1.24 10.09 -41.29
C GLY A 791 -0.13 9.45 -41.00
N VAL A 792 -0.11 8.21 -40.50
CA VAL A 792 -1.29 7.38 -40.27
C VAL A 792 -2.14 7.93 -39.13
N MET A 793 -3.46 7.96 -39.31
CA MET A 793 -4.41 8.36 -38.26
C MET A 793 -4.63 7.20 -37.28
N LEU A 794 -4.38 7.45 -36.00
CA LEU A 794 -4.59 6.50 -34.90
C LEU A 794 -6.01 6.57 -34.33
N SER A 795 -6.56 7.78 -34.22
CA SER A 795 -7.87 8.01 -33.63
C SER A 795 -8.53 9.28 -34.17
N ASP A 796 -9.87 9.27 -34.24
CA ASP A 796 -10.70 10.42 -34.59
C ASP A 796 -12.05 10.35 -33.86
N LYS A 797 -12.22 11.20 -32.85
CA LYS A 797 -13.40 11.15 -31.98
C LYS A 797 -13.95 12.54 -31.70
N THR A 798 -15.28 12.65 -31.75
CA THR A 798 -15.99 13.86 -31.36
C THR A 798 -16.69 13.65 -30.02
N PHE A 799 -16.39 14.51 -29.06
CA PHE A 799 -16.94 14.50 -27.71
C PHE A 799 -17.96 15.64 -27.54
N ASP A 800 -19.04 15.37 -26.81
CA ASP A 800 -20.05 16.36 -26.43
C ASP A 800 -19.97 16.66 -24.93
N LYS A 801 -19.91 17.94 -24.56
CA LYS A 801 -19.83 18.37 -23.16
C LYS A 801 -20.98 17.91 -22.28
N LYS A 802 -22.16 17.66 -22.86
CA LYS A 802 -23.30 17.13 -22.11
C LYS A 802 -22.97 15.77 -21.50
N GLU A 803 -22.18 14.98 -22.20
CA GLU A 803 -21.76 13.63 -21.82
C GLU A 803 -20.37 13.64 -21.17
N THR A 804 -19.37 14.18 -21.87
CA THR A 804 -17.95 14.21 -21.47
C THR A 804 -17.60 15.50 -20.73
N LYS A 805 -17.18 15.39 -19.47
CA LYS A 805 -16.80 16.55 -18.63
C LYS A 805 -15.33 16.89 -18.75
N GLU A 806 -14.50 15.88 -18.97
CA GLU A 806 -13.06 16.01 -19.06
C GLU A 806 -12.46 15.03 -20.09
N ILE A 807 -11.42 15.47 -20.80
CA ILE A 807 -10.60 14.64 -21.68
C ILE A 807 -9.16 14.69 -21.18
N TRP A 808 -8.53 13.55 -21.02
CA TRP A 808 -7.08 13.45 -20.76
C TRP A 808 -6.39 12.98 -22.01
N ILE A 809 -5.38 13.72 -22.46
CA ILE A 809 -4.60 13.42 -23.65
C ILE A 809 -3.18 13.14 -23.17
N TYR A 810 -2.63 11.99 -23.54
CA TYR A 810 -1.25 11.60 -23.26
C TYR A 810 -0.49 11.50 -24.58
N GLY A 811 0.60 12.27 -24.71
CA GLY A 811 1.58 12.12 -25.79
C GLY A 811 2.36 10.83 -25.64
N LEU A 812 2.82 10.56 -24.41
CA LEU A 812 3.60 9.41 -23.94
C LEU A 812 5.12 9.64 -24.03
N ASP A 813 5.77 9.23 -25.12
CA ASP A 813 7.22 9.34 -25.32
C ASP A 813 7.53 9.98 -26.68
N ASP A 814 8.81 10.27 -26.95
CA ASP A 814 9.29 10.98 -28.16
C ASP A 814 8.71 12.41 -28.32
N ASP A 815 8.95 13.06 -29.46
CA ASP A 815 8.63 14.49 -29.67
C ASP A 815 7.22 14.65 -30.26
N ASP A 816 6.26 15.12 -29.45
CA ASP A 816 4.86 15.28 -29.87
C ASP A 816 4.48 16.71 -30.23
N VAL A 817 3.45 16.85 -31.07
CA VAL A 817 2.87 18.13 -31.48
C VAL A 817 1.41 18.22 -31.09
N PHE A 818 1.07 19.20 -30.24
CA PHE A 818 -0.31 19.47 -29.82
C PHE A 818 -0.84 20.76 -30.45
N GLU A 819 -1.89 20.64 -31.25
CA GLU A 819 -2.54 21.75 -31.92
C GLU A 819 -3.99 21.95 -31.47
N SER A 820 -4.43 23.19 -31.28
CA SER A 820 -5.84 23.48 -31.00
C SER A 820 -6.38 24.66 -31.80
N THR A 821 -7.49 24.45 -32.50
CA THR A 821 -8.15 25.41 -33.41
C THR A 821 -9.68 25.38 -33.26
N GLY A 822 -10.41 26.17 -34.06
CA GLY A 822 -11.89 26.21 -34.07
C GLY A 822 -12.51 27.36 -33.27
N GLU A 823 -13.82 27.29 -33.01
CA GLU A 823 -14.58 28.29 -32.23
C GLU A 823 -15.69 27.61 -31.42
N VAL A 824 -15.70 27.82 -30.10
CA VAL A 824 -16.70 27.24 -29.19
C VAL A 824 -16.98 28.13 -28.00
N ASP A 825 -18.27 28.21 -27.64
CA ASP A 825 -18.70 28.72 -26.34
C ASP A 825 -18.79 27.56 -25.36
N ASN A 826 -18.18 27.72 -24.18
CA ASN A 826 -18.19 26.76 -23.09
C ASN A 826 -17.54 25.38 -23.41
N PRO A 827 -16.23 25.31 -23.73
CA PRO A 827 -15.53 24.06 -24.11
C PRO A 827 -15.48 22.97 -23.02
N ILE A 828 -15.20 21.73 -23.43
CA ILE A 828 -14.81 20.60 -22.56
C ILE A 828 -13.42 20.87 -21.97
N ARG A 829 -13.22 20.51 -20.69
CA ARG A 829 -11.90 20.61 -20.04
C ARG A 829 -10.97 19.55 -20.61
N ILE A 830 -9.75 19.95 -20.97
CA ILE A 830 -8.71 19.02 -21.46
C ILE A 830 -7.48 19.18 -20.57
N ASN A 831 -6.95 18.06 -20.08
CA ASN A 831 -5.59 17.98 -19.55
C ASN A 831 -4.73 17.25 -20.58
N ILE A 832 -3.60 17.84 -20.95
CA ILE A 832 -2.61 17.25 -21.84
C ILE A 832 -1.38 16.94 -21.00
N VAL A 833 -0.86 15.72 -21.13
CA VAL A 833 0.45 15.29 -20.65
C VAL A 833 1.30 15.08 -21.88
N GLY A 834 2.41 15.81 -22.00
CA GLY A 834 3.34 15.71 -23.13
C GLY A 834 4.07 14.37 -23.11
N GLY A 835 5.22 14.32 -22.47
CA GLY A 835 6.00 13.08 -22.37
C GLY A 835 7.37 13.35 -21.79
N GLN A 836 8.35 12.50 -22.08
CA GLN A 836 9.71 12.64 -21.54
C GLN A 836 10.64 13.51 -22.40
N ASN A 837 10.25 13.85 -23.64
CA ASN A 837 11.08 14.54 -24.63
C ASN A 837 10.52 15.93 -24.97
N ASN A 838 10.86 16.50 -26.13
CA ASN A 838 10.56 17.90 -26.44
C ASN A 838 9.25 18.04 -27.20
N ASP A 839 8.20 18.37 -26.45
CA ASP A 839 6.87 18.57 -27.04
C ASP A 839 6.62 20.00 -27.52
N ILE A 840 5.86 20.11 -28.61
CA ILE A 840 5.50 21.37 -29.27
C ILE A 840 4.03 21.70 -29.02
N TYR A 841 3.79 22.85 -28.40
CA TYR A 841 2.45 23.33 -28.05
C TYR A 841 2.03 24.53 -28.91
N ARG A 842 1.10 24.29 -29.84
CA ARG A 842 0.56 25.29 -30.79
C ARG A 842 -0.96 25.45 -30.64
N PHE A 843 -1.38 26.15 -29.59
CA PHE A 843 -2.80 26.41 -29.34
C PHE A 843 -3.22 27.77 -29.91
N ASN A 844 -3.95 27.76 -31.02
CA ASN A 844 -4.72 28.93 -31.46
C ASN A 844 -5.94 29.17 -30.54
N LYS A 845 -6.49 28.10 -29.96
CA LYS A 845 -7.60 28.14 -28.99
C LYS A 845 -7.34 27.22 -27.79
N GLY A 846 -6.76 27.77 -26.74
CA GLY A 846 -6.33 27.04 -25.54
C GLY A 846 -7.27 27.12 -24.34
N HIS A 847 -8.39 27.84 -24.42
CA HIS A 847 -9.28 27.99 -23.27
C HIS A 847 -9.78 26.62 -22.73
N LYS A 848 -9.65 26.41 -21.41
CA LYS A 848 -9.86 25.12 -20.71
C LYS A 848 -8.95 23.95 -21.16
N ILE A 849 -7.82 24.24 -21.78
CA ILE A 849 -6.70 23.31 -21.92
C ILE A 849 -5.70 23.60 -20.80
N ALA A 850 -5.31 22.56 -20.06
CA ALA A 850 -4.18 22.57 -19.16
C ALA A 850 -3.12 21.60 -19.69
N VAL A 851 -1.87 22.05 -19.81
CA VAL A 851 -0.73 21.23 -20.22
C VAL A 851 0.12 20.94 -19.00
N TYR A 852 0.51 19.68 -18.85
CA TYR A 852 1.42 19.16 -17.84
C TYR A 852 2.58 18.50 -18.56
N ASP A 853 3.79 18.83 -18.14
CA ASP A 853 5.02 18.33 -18.75
C ASP A 853 6.17 18.47 -17.75
N HIS A 854 7.30 17.82 -18.01
CA HIS A 854 8.51 17.89 -17.21
C HIS A 854 9.14 19.29 -17.23
N LYS A 855 9.31 19.87 -16.05
CA LYS A 855 9.95 21.19 -15.90
C LYS A 855 11.44 21.14 -16.21
N SER A 856 12.08 20.00 -15.95
CA SER A 856 13.51 19.79 -16.18
C SER A 856 13.88 19.41 -17.62
N LYS A 857 12.89 19.22 -18.51
CA LYS A 857 13.06 18.78 -19.90
C LYS A 857 12.76 19.90 -20.90
N PRO A 858 13.36 19.86 -22.10
CA PRO A 858 13.03 20.82 -23.17
C PRO A 858 11.55 20.75 -23.52
N ASN A 859 10.94 21.92 -23.76
CA ASN A 859 9.51 22.05 -24.02
C ASN A 859 9.29 23.30 -24.89
N THR A 860 8.63 23.17 -26.03
CA THR A 860 8.48 24.25 -27.00
C THR A 860 7.06 24.80 -27.00
N ILE A 861 6.88 26.04 -26.53
CA ILE A 861 5.57 26.72 -26.54
C ILE A 861 5.56 27.76 -27.67
N GLU A 862 4.98 27.40 -28.81
CA GLU A 862 4.82 28.34 -29.92
C GLU A 862 3.63 29.29 -29.68
N LYS A 863 2.51 28.77 -29.17
CA LYS A 863 1.32 29.59 -28.91
C LYS A 863 0.45 28.99 -27.82
N LYS A 864 0.00 29.83 -26.87
CA LYS A 864 -0.85 29.39 -25.75
C LYS A 864 -2.35 29.49 -26.04
N GLY A 865 -2.80 30.52 -26.75
CA GLY A 865 -4.23 30.71 -27.07
C GLY A 865 -5.19 30.70 -25.86
N GLY A 866 -4.69 30.97 -24.64
CA GLY A 866 -5.46 30.87 -23.39
C GLY A 866 -5.30 29.56 -22.60
N ALA A 867 -4.45 28.63 -23.03
CA ALA A 867 -4.11 27.41 -22.31
C ALA A 867 -3.28 27.71 -21.06
N LYS A 868 -3.47 26.89 -20.01
CA LYS A 868 -2.69 26.92 -18.77
C LYS A 868 -1.53 25.94 -18.90
N ILE A 869 -0.31 26.44 -19.02
CA ILE A 869 0.90 25.60 -19.06
C ILE A 869 1.43 25.40 -17.65
N ARG A 870 1.61 24.15 -17.23
CA ARG A 870 1.98 23.74 -15.87
C ARG A 870 3.11 22.70 -15.91
N PHE A 871 4.31 23.18 -16.18
CA PHE A 871 5.49 22.32 -16.10
C PHE A 871 5.83 21.99 -14.64
N THR A 872 6.02 20.71 -14.35
CA THR A 872 6.28 20.14 -13.04
C THR A 872 7.16 18.91 -13.19
N ASP A 873 8.02 18.61 -12.22
CA ASP A 873 8.77 17.33 -12.22
C ASP A 873 8.06 16.27 -11.34
N ASN A 874 6.78 16.47 -11.04
CA ASN A 874 6.00 15.47 -10.31
C ASN A 874 5.81 14.24 -11.19
N TYR A 875 6.48 13.15 -10.82
CA TYR A 875 6.52 11.92 -11.60
C TYR A 875 5.11 11.35 -11.86
N GLN A 876 4.23 11.36 -10.86
CA GLN A 876 2.88 10.79 -11.00
C GLN A 876 2.01 11.59 -11.97
N ILE A 877 2.18 12.91 -12.06
CA ILE A 877 1.37 13.76 -12.94
C ILE A 877 1.77 13.59 -14.41
N ASN A 878 3.07 13.43 -14.66
CA ASN A 878 3.61 13.40 -16.02
C ASN A 878 3.71 11.99 -16.61
N ASN A 879 3.39 10.94 -15.85
CA ASN A 879 3.45 9.57 -16.36
C ASN A 879 2.05 8.98 -16.49
N PHE A 880 1.84 8.24 -17.57
CA PHE A 880 0.62 7.49 -17.78
C PHE A 880 0.61 6.23 -16.88
N ASP A 881 -0.41 6.11 -16.03
CA ASP A 881 -0.68 4.90 -15.25
C ASP A 881 -2.02 4.30 -15.67
N LYS A 882 -1.97 3.17 -16.38
CA LYS A 882 -3.15 2.42 -16.82
C LYS A 882 -4.02 1.90 -15.66
N ASN A 883 -3.46 1.81 -14.45
CA ASN A 883 -4.15 1.34 -13.25
C ASN A 883 -4.74 2.47 -12.40
N GLU A 884 -4.65 3.72 -12.86
CA GLU A 884 -5.08 4.88 -12.10
C GLU A 884 -6.63 4.95 -11.92
N ASP A 885 -7.08 5.00 -10.65
CA ASP A 885 -8.51 4.99 -10.29
C ASP A 885 -9.14 6.38 -10.28
N VAL A 886 -10.08 6.66 -11.19
CA VAL A 886 -10.87 7.90 -11.17
C VAL A 886 -12.24 7.63 -10.58
N LEU A 887 -12.36 7.83 -9.27
CA LEU A 887 -13.52 7.45 -8.48
C LEU A 887 -13.85 8.51 -7.42
N THR A 888 -15.14 8.61 -7.10
CA THR A 888 -15.64 9.31 -5.92
C THR A 888 -16.18 8.29 -4.94
N THR A 889 -15.63 8.27 -3.74
CA THR A 889 -16.08 7.42 -2.62
C THR A 889 -16.72 8.29 -1.54
N SER A 890 -17.68 7.71 -0.84
CA SER A 890 -18.37 8.36 0.27
C SER A 890 -18.52 7.39 1.44
N SER A 891 -18.40 7.89 2.66
CA SER A 891 -18.73 7.17 3.88
C SER A 891 -19.48 8.06 4.86
N VAL A 892 -20.39 7.47 5.63
CA VAL A 892 -21.08 8.12 6.76
C VAL A 892 -20.88 7.25 7.98
N LEU A 893 -20.20 7.78 9.00
CA LEU A 893 -19.78 7.03 10.18
C LEU A 893 -20.36 7.68 11.45
N PRO A 894 -20.83 6.89 12.43
CA PRO A 894 -21.20 7.42 13.73
C PRO A 894 -19.96 7.68 14.59
N VAL A 895 -19.99 8.78 15.34
CA VAL A 895 -19.01 9.12 16.39
C VAL A 895 -19.75 9.17 17.71
N ILE A 896 -19.26 8.38 18.68
CA ILE A 896 -19.88 8.28 20.01
C ILE A 896 -18.79 8.48 21.07
N GLY A 897 -19.07 9.31 22.07
CA GLY A 897 -18.16 9.50 23.19
C GLY A 897 -18.91 9.90 24.46
N PHE A 898 -18.20 9.86 25.58
CA PHE A 898 -18.71 10.34 26.86
C PHE A 898 -17.58 10.92 27.71
N ASN A 899 -17.87 12.05 28.34
CA ASN A 899 -17.16 12.54 29.51
C ASN A 899 -18.15 13.30 30.42
N PRO A 900 -17.87 13.48 31.72
CA PRO A 900 -18.80 14.15 32.64
C PRO A 900 -19.19 15.58 32.26
N ASP A 901 -18.33 16.32 31.54
CA ASP A 901 -18.62 17.70 31.15
C ASP A 901 -19.57 17.76 29.94
N ASP A 902 -19.39 16.88 28.96
CA ASP A 902 -20.20 16.80 27.74
C ASP A 902 -21.45 15.89 27.87
N GLY A 903 -21.44 14.99 28.86
CA GLY A 903 -22.34 13.85 28.92
C GLY A 903 -22.07 12.87 27.78
N ILE A 904 -23.12 12.22 27.29
CA ILE A 904 -23.05 11.45 26.04
C ILE A 904 -22.92 12.44 24.88
N ARG A 905 -22.03 12.15 23.92
CA ARG A 905 -21.91 12.86 22.65
C ARG A 905 -22.16 11.89 21.50
N ILE A 906 -23.08 12.23 20.60
CA ILE A 906 -23.39 11.46 19.39
C ILE A 906 -23.38 12.37 18.17
N GLY A 907 -22.83 11.90 17.06
CA GLY A 907 -22.69 12.71 15.87
C GLY A 907 -22.39 11.92 14.60
N PRO A 908 -22.91 12.32 13.42
CA PRO A 908 -22.49 11.76 12.15
C PRO A 908 -21.20 12.44 11.63
N MET A 909 -20.38 11.66 10.93
CA MET A 909 -19.25 12.14 10.14
C MET A 909 -19.40 11.63 8.71
N ALA A 910 -19.63 12.52 7.75
CA ALA A 910 -19.71 12.20 6.33
C ALA A 910 -18.43 12.63 5.61
N ILE A 911 -17.79 11.69 4.90
CA ILE A 911 -16.53 11.91 4.19
C ILE A 911 -16.77 11.62 2.71
N PHE A 912 -16.45 12.59 1.84
CA PHE A 912 -16.44 12.43 0.39
C PHE A 912 -15.02 12.61 -0.13
N THR A 913 -14.46 11.57 -0.74
CA THR A 913 -13.12 11.62 -1.35
C THR A 913 -13.25 11.53 -2.87
N ILE A 914 -12.67 12.49 -3.56
CA ILE A 914 -12.72 12.61 -5.02
C ILE A 914 -11.30 12.45 -5.57
N ASN A 915 -11.09 11.44 -6.40
CA ASN A 915 -9.85 11.21 -7.14
C ASN A 915 -10.08 11.54 -8.62
N GLY A 916 -9.41 12.59 -9.09
CA GLY A 916 -9.34 13.01 -10.50
C GLY A 916 -7.90 13.05 -10.99
N PHE A 917 -7.62 13.91 -11.98
CA PHE A 917 -6.32 13.98 -12.65
C PHE A 917 -5.16 14.35 -11.69
N HIS A 918 -5.27 15.50 -11.02
CA HIS A 918 -4.24 15.94 -10.07
C HIS A 918 -4.60 15.48 -8.66
N ARG A 919 -3.79 14.59 -8.09
CA ARG A 919 -3.92 14.07 -6.71
C ARG A 919 -2.74 14.53 -5.87
N ASN A 920 -2.92 14.79 -4.57
CA ASN A 920 -1.81 14.65 -3.61
C ASN A 920 -2.25 14.72 -2.11
N PRO A 921 -2.93 13.70 -1.53
CA PRO A 921 -3.11 12.33 -2.02
C PRO A 921 -4.42 12.05 -2.78
N PHE A 922 -5.40 12.94 -2.70
CA PHE A 922 -6.67 12.93 -3.45
C PHE A 922 -6.81 14.24 -4.22
N SER A 923 -7.78 14.39 -5.12
CA SER A 923 -8.04 15.68 -5.80
C SER A 923 -8.82 16.64 -4.92
N SER A 924 -9.84 16.13 -4.22
CA SER A 924 -10.44 16.83 -3.10
C SER A 924 -11.02 15.86 -2.07
N LYS A 925 -11.08 16.31 -0.81
CA LYS A 925 -11.75 15.61 0.28
C LYS A 925 -12.63 16.59 1.03
N HIS A 926 -13.86 16.18 1.27
CA HIS A 926 -14.84 16.95 2.03
C HIS A 926 -15.24 16.14 3.25
N THR A 927 -15.09 16.72 4.43
CA THR A 927 -15.50 16.13 5.71
C THR A 927 -16.57 17.00 6.33
N PHE A 928 -17.75 16.44 6.55
CA PHE A 928 -18.84 17.07 7.31
C PHE A 928 -18.96 16.35 8.64
N SER A 929 -19.02 17.09 9.73
CA SER A 929 -19.21 16.53 11.07
C SER A 929 -20.33 17.25 11.79
N GLY A 930 -21.11 16.53 12.58
CA GLY A 930 -22.02 17.11 13.56
C GLY A 930 -21.85 16.42 14.89
N GLY A 931 -22.01 17.14 16.00
CA GLY A 931 -21.98 16.58 17.34
C GLY A 931 -23.11 17.17 18.19
N TYR A 932 -23.85 16.31 18.90
CA TYR A 932 -24.84 16.72 19.91
C TYR A 932 -24.37 16.29 21.29
N TYR A 933 -24.42 17.22 22.25
CA TYR A 933 -23.87 17.09 23.60
C TYR A 933 -25.02 17.04 24.61
N PHE A 934 -25.29 15.87 25.16
CA PHE A 934 -26.51 15.64 25.94
C PHE A 934 -26.51 16.35 27.30
N ALA A 935 -25.34 16.61 27.92
CA ALA A 935 -25.30 17.31 29.21
C ALA A 935 -25.62 18.80 29.09
N THR A 936 -25.30 19.42 27.97
CA THR A 936 -25.45 20.87 27.75
C THR A 936 -26.59 21.21 26.79
N GLN A 937 -27.12 20.20 26.08
CA GLN A 937 -28.08 20.38 24.97
C GLN A 937 -27.52 21.29 23.86
N GLY A 938 -26.19 21.37 23.77
CA GLY A 938 -25.47 22.05 22.71
C GLY A 938 -25.23 21.14 21.51
N PHE A 939 -25.01 21.74 20.34
CA PHE A 939 -24.49 21.04 19.18
C PHE A 939 -23.42 21.85 18.46
N ASP A 940 -22.60 21.16 17.68
CA ASP A 940 -21.67 21.76 16.75
C ASP A 940 -21.78 21.11 15.35
N ILE A 941 -21.46 21.90 14.33
CA ILE A 941 -21.38 21.47 12.94
C ILE A 941 -20.06 21.95 12.36
N GLY A 942 -19.37 21.05 11.68
CA GLY A 942 -18.07 21.31 11.04
C GLY A 942 -18.08 20.91 9.56
N TYR A 943 -17.35 21.68 8.77
CA TYR A 943 -16.94 21.33 7.41
C TYR A 943 -15.45 21.56 7.25
N SER A 944 -14.74 20.58 6.67
CA SER A 944 -13.36 20.72 6.24
C SER A 944 -13.22 20.24 4.79
N GLY A 945 -12.71 21.11 3.93
CA GLY A 945 -12.43 20.83 2.53
C GLY A 945 -10.93 20.94 2.23
N GLU A 946 -10.32 19.88 1.71
CA GLU A 946 -8.94 19.88 1.21
C GLU A 946 -8.95 19.70 -0.32
N PHE A 947 -8.29 20.60 -1.06
CA PHE A 947 -8.25 20.60 -2.53
C PHE A 947 -6.82 20.58 -3.04
N ALA A 948 -6.45 19.58 -3.84
CA ALA A 948 -5.07 19.37 -4.22
C ALA A 948 -4.52 20.40 -5.20
N GLY A 949 -3.25 20.75 -4.98
CA GLY A 949 -2.42 21.33 -6.03
C GLY A 949 -2.80 22.75 -6.45
N ILE A 950 -3.22 23.57 -5.49
CA ILE A 950 -3.55 24.98 -5.72
C ILE A 950 -2.27 25.79 -5.99
N LEU A 951 -1.19 25.47 -5.27
CA LEU A 951 0.14 26.08 -5.45
C LEU A 951 1.25 25.03 -5.36
N GLY A 952 1.63 24.44 -6.49
CA GLY A 952 2.62 23.35 -6.52
C GLY A 952 2.16 22.16 -5.66
N ASN A 953 2.93 21.84 -4.62
CA ASN A 953 2.64 20.74 -3.68
C ASN A 953 1.80 21.18 -2.46
N TYR A 954 1.22 22.39 -2.47
CA TYR A 954 0.29 22.85 -1.44
C TYR A 954 -1.16 22.65 -1.88
N ASN A 955 -1.94 22.06 -0.99
CA ASN A 955 -3.38 21.89 -1.10
C ASN A 955 -4.08 23.05 -0.39
N LEU A 956 -5.19 23.54 -0.92
CA LEU A 956 -6.03 24.52 -0.24
C LEU A 956 -6.83 23.82 0.84
N LEU A 957 -6.90 24.45 2.01
CA LEU A 957 -7.78 24.07 3.11
C LEU A 957 -8.87 25.12 3.29
N VAL A 958 -10.08 24.63 3.55
CA VAL A 958 -11.25 25.44 3.90
C VAL A 958 -11.91 24.80 5.09
N ASP A 959 -11.91 25.48 6.24
CA ASP A 959 -12.57 25.02 7.45
C ASP A 959 -13.72 25.97 7.80
N VAL A 960 -14.84 25.39 8.24
CA VAL A 960 -16.00 26.11 8.77
C VAL A 960 -16.48 25.38 10.01
N ARG A 961 -16.76 26.12 11.09
CA ARG A 961 -17.33 25.59 12.33
C ARG A 961 -18.42 26.50 12.85
N TYR A 962 -19.51 25.89 13.30
CA TYR A 962 -20.60 26.55 14.02
C TYR A 962 -20.85 25.82 15.33
N THR A 963 -21.03 26.56 16.42
CA THR A 963 -21.58 26.03 17.67
C THR A 963 -22.90 26.72 18.02
N SER A 964 -23.84 25.93 18.51
CA SER A 964 -25.10 26.44 19.06
C SER A 964 -24.85 27.29 20.32
N PRO A 965 -25.78 28.19 20.70
CA PRO A 965 -25.67 28.95 21.94
C PRO A 965 -25.56 28.11 23.22
N ASN A 966 -26.06 26.87 23.20
CA ASN A 966 -25.97 25.96 24.35
C ASN A 966 -24.66 25.14 24.39
N PHE A 967 -23.78 25.28 23.39
CA PHE A 967 -22.46 24.67 23.45
C PHE A 967 -21.68 25.31 24.59
N ALA A 968 -21.05 24.50 25.46
CA ALA A 968 -20.38 25.03 26.64
C ALA A 968 -18.90 24.62 26.68
N VAL A 969 -18.09 25.49 27.24
CA VAL A 969 -16.73 25.21 27.75
C VAL A 969 -16.73 25.49 29.25
N ASN A 970 -15.67 25.12 29.98
CA ASN A 970 -15.59 25.49 31.40
C ASN A 970 -14.66 26.68 31.66
N PHE A 971 -14.91 27.42 32.74
CA PHE A 971 -13.99 28.42 33.28
C PHE A 971 -14.08 28.50 34.81
N PHE A 972 -12.91 28.43 35.47
CA PHE A 972 -12.76 28.42 36.93
C PHE A 972 -11.98 29.63 37.46
N GLY A 973 -11.64 30.58 36.57
CA GLY A 973 -10.70 31.66 36.86
C GLY A 973 -9.29 31.37 36.32
N PHE A 974 -8.38 32.32 36.53
CA PHE A 974 -6.98 32.19 36.14
C PHE A 974 -6.11 31.66 37.29
N GLY A 975 -5.18 30.75 36.99
CA GLY A 975 -4.18 30.23 37.93
C GLY A 975 -4.48 28.85 38.53
N ASN A 976 -3.50 28.34 39.29
CA ASN A 976 -3.50 26.99 39.88
C ASN A 976 -4.28 26.88 41.21
N GLU A 977 -4.54 28.01 41.88
CA GLU A 977 -5.26 28.06 43.16
C GLU A 977 -6.79 28.21 43.00
N THR A 978 -7.29 28.12 41.76
CA THR A 978 -8.73 28.18 41.46
C THR A 978 -9.46 26.99 42.09
N VAL A 979 -10.64 27.23 42.67
CA VAL A 979 -11.42 26.21 43.40
C VAL A 979 -12.46 25.57 42.48
N ASN A 980 -12.70 24.26 42.63
CA ASN A 980 -13.78 23.55 41.95
C ASN A 980 -14.86 23.15 42.96
N ASN A 981 -15.94 23.94 43.05
CA ASN A 981 -17.02 23.76 44.02
C ASN A 981 -18.19 22.91 43.46
N GLN A 982 -17.91 21.99 42.54
CA GLN A 982 -18.95 21.21 41.86
C GLN A 982 -19.86 20.40 42.81
N ASP A 983 -19.35 19.98 43.97
CA ASP A 983 -20.12 19.18 44.93
C ASP A 983 -21.17 20.03 45.67
N GLU A 984 -20.95 21.36 45.74
CA GLU A 984 -21.84 22.32 46.39
C GLU A 984 -22.71 23.10 45.39
N LEU A 985 -22.17 23.42 44.21
CA LEU A 985 -22.77 24.33 43.22
C LEU A 985 -23.13 23.67 41.87
N ASP A 986 -22.96 22.35 41.75
CA ASP A 986 -23.13 21.57 40.51
C ASP A 986 -22.10 21.89 39.42
N PHE A 987 -21.95 20.98 38.43
CA PHE A 987 -21.06 21.12 37.27
C PHE A 987 -21.29 22.40 36.49
N ASP A 988 -22.55 22.78 36.47
CA ASP A 988 -23.16 23.80 35.67
C ASP A 988 -22.65 25.21 36.06
N TYR A 989 -22.24 25.40 37.33
CA TYR A 989 -21.68 26.65 37.85
C TYR A 989 -20.51 27.21 37.03
N ASN A 990 -19.58 26.34 36.60
CA ASN A 990 -18.40 26.72 35.83
C ASN A 990 -18.57 26.61 34.32
N ARG A 991 -19.73 26.16 33.83
CA ARG A 991 -20.00 26.06 32.39
C ARG A 991 -20.31 27.43 31.81
N VAL A 992 -19.58 27.78 30.76
CA VAL A 992 -19.74 29.00 29.99
C VAL A 992 -20.24 28.65 28.60
N LYS A 993 -21.45 29.10 28.29
CA LYS A 993 -22.09 28.92 26.99
C LYS A 993 -21.46 29.83 25.95
N LEU A 994 -20.97 29.25 24.85
CA LEU A 994 -20.28 29.94 23.76
C LEU A 994 -20.92 29.63 22.41
N SER A 995 -21.41 30.68 21.74
CA SER A 995 -21.78 30.59 20.32
C SER A 995 -20.62 31.07 19.45
N THR A 996 -20.08 30.17 18.64
CA THR A 996 -18.91 30.40 17.81
C THR A 996 -19.23 30.21 16.34
N TYR A 997 -18.87 31.20 15.52
CA TYR A 997 -18.80 31.09 14.07
C TYR A 997 -17.34 31.19 13.68
N SER A 998 -16.79 30.20 13.01
CA SER A 998 -15.39 30.22 12.60
C SER A 998 -15.26 29.78 11.16
N THR A 999 -14.44 30.48 10.41
CA THR A 999 -13.98 30.05 9.09
C THR A 999 -12.48 30.24 8.98
N ALA A 1000 -11.82 29.31 8.31
CA ALA A 1000 -10.41 29.43 7.98
C ALA A 1000 -10.15 29.06 6.52
N LEU A 1001 -9.25 29.79 5.88
CA LEU A 1001 -8.68 29.47 4.58
C LEU A 1001 -7.19 29.25 4.75
N GLY A 1002 -6.67 28.18 4.16
CA GLY A 1002 -5.28 27.81 4.39
C GLY A 1002 -4.63 27.03 3.26
N ALA A 1003 -3.36 26.71 3.46
CA ALA A 1003 -2.58 25.86 2.58
C ALA A 1003 -1.87 24.77 3.39
N ILE A 1004 -1.94 23.52 2.93
CA ILE A 1004 -1.26 22.39 3.55
C ILE A 1004 -0.34 21.68 2.56
N LYS A 1005 0.87 21.36 2.99
CA LYS A 1005 1.82 20.52 2.25
C LYS A 1005 2.18 19.30 3.09
N LYS A 1006 1.83 18.12 2.62
CA LYS A 1006 2.19 16.84 3.22
C LYS A 1006 3.53 16.37 2.64
N GLY A 1007 4.49 16.12 3.51
CA GLY A 1007 5.81 15.60 3.19
C GLY A 1007 5.81 14.08 3.09
N ARG A 1008 6.75 13.56 2.30
CA ARG A 1008 6.89 12.13 1.99
C ARG A 1008 7.15 11.25 3.23
N LEU A 1009 7.81 11.80 4.25
CA LEU A 1009 8.28 11.06 5.43
C LEU A 1009 7.39 11.22 6.67
N GLY A 1010 6.18 11.75 6.52
CA GLY A 1010 5.25 11.98 7.63
C GLY A 1010 5.25 13.40 8.21
N SER A 1011 6.02 14.33 7.64
CA SER A 1011 5.91 15.74 7.97
C SER A 1011 4.71 16.39 7.29
N TYR A 1012 4.18 17.47 7.85
CA TYR A 1012 3.26 18.38 7.17
C TYR A 1012 3.48 19.82 7.60
N PHE A 1013 3.21 20.75 6.69
CA PHE A 1013 3.21 22.18 6.93
C PHE A 1013 1.83 22.72 6.63
N GLU A 1014 1.21 23.39 7.58
CA GLU A 1014 -0.12 24.00 7.44
C GLU A 1014 -0.05 25.49 7.76
N TYR A 1015 -0.66 26.32 6.93
CA TYR A 1015 -0.81 27.76 7.17
C TYR A 1015 -2.29 28.13 7.03
N LYS A 1016 -2.87 28.81 8.01
CA LYS A 1016 -4.30 29.18 8.01
C LYS A 1016 -4.48 30.63 8.40
N GLY A 1017 -5.25 31.37 7.60
CA GLY A 1017 -5.88 32.62 8.02
C GLY A 1017 -7.31 32.33 8.47
N SER A 1018 -7.71 32.83 9.64
CA SER A 1018 -9.03 32.56 10.22
C SER A 1018 -9.77 33.84 10.61
N ILE A 1019 -11.10 33.77 10.57
CA ILE A 1019 -12.00 34.74 11.18
C ILE A 1019 -12.92 33.97 12.12
N GLU A 1020 -12.99 34.37 13.38
CA GLU A 1020 -13.86 33.77 14.39
C GLU A 1020 -14.71 34.85 15.08
N GLY A 1021 -16.02 34.63 15.16
CA GLY A 1021 -16.93 35.42 15.97
C GLY A 1021 -17.37 34.59 17.17
N ILE A 1022 -17.06 35.02 18.38
CA ILE A 1022 -17.37 34.30 19.62
C ILE A 1022 -18.26 35.17 20.49
N LYS A 1023 -19.40 34.63 20.91
CA LYS A 1023 -20.32 35.27 21.86
C LYS A 1023 -20.39 34.44 23.13
N VAL A 1024 -20.13 35.08 24.26
CA VAL A 1024 -20.36 34.53 25.60
C VAL A 1024 -21.81 34.80 25.99
N ASP A 1025 -22.52 33.78 26.45
CA ASP A 1025 -23.90 33.96 26.94
C ASP A 1025 -23.91 34.52 28.36
N ASP A 1026 -24.82 35.46 28.64
CA ASP A 1026 -25.03 36.05 29.96
C ASP A 1026 -25.98 35.15 30.76
N THR A 1027 -25.43 34.06 31.29
CA THR A 1027 -26.20 33.09 32.09
C THR A 1027 -26.07 33.42 33.57
N ASN A 1028 -27.17 33.84 34.20
CA ASN A 1028 -27.25 34.10 35.64
C ASN A 1028 -26.79 32.91 36.49
N GLU A 1029 -26.33 33.21 37.71
CA GLU A 1029 -25.91 32.21 38.72
C GLU A 1029 -24.72 31.34 38.30
N ARG A 1030 -23.91 31.80 37.34
CA ARG A 1030 -22.68 31.14 36.92
C ARG A 1030 -21.45 31.86 37.46
N PHE A 1031 -20.34 31.13 37.56
CA PHE A 1031 -19.04 31.70 37.91
C PHE A 1031 -18.68 32.90 37.03
N ILE A 1032 -18.96 32.80 35.72
CA ILE A 1032 -18.64 33.84 34.73
C ILE A 1032 -19.38 35.17 34.99
N THR A 1033 -20.58 35.13 35.59
CA THR A 1033 -21.40 36.31 35.91
C THR A 1033 -21.24 36.77 37.36
N LEU A 1034 -20.96 35.85 38.30
CA LEU A 1034 -20.94 36.13 39.73
C LEU A 1034 -19.56 36.51 40.26
N GLU A 1035 -18.52 35.79 39.84
CA GLU A 1035 -17.18 35.86 40.46
C GLU A 1035 -16.07 36.23 39.49
N ALA A 1036 -16.19 35.90 38.20
CA ALA A 1036 -15.16 36.17 37.20
C ALA A 1036 -14.94 37.68 36.91
N GLY A 1037 -15.80 38.55 37.46
CA GLY A 1037 -15.61 40.00 37.43
C GLY A 1037 -15.73 40.60 36.03
N LEU A 1038 -16.59 40.06 35.15
CA LEU A 1038 -16.96 40.66 33.86
C LEU A 1038 -18.12 41.67 34.10
N PRO A 1039 -17.86 42.96 34.38
CA PRO A 1039 -18.85 43.84 34.98
C PRO A 1039 -19.65 44.64 33.95
N ASN A 1040 -19.40 44.44 32.64
CA ASN A 1040 -19.95 45.27 31.57
C ASN A 1040 -20.61 44.43 30.48
N LEU A 1041 -21.71 44.92 29.92
CA LEU A 1041 -22.50 44.27 28.86
C LEU A 1041 -21.67 43.92 27.62
N GLU A 1042 -20.63 44.72 27.33
CA GLU A 1042 -19.67 44.50 26.23
C GLU A 1042 -18.94 43.14 26.32
N ALA A 1043 -18.81 42.54 27.51
CA ALA A 1043 -18.17 41.23 27.67
C ALA A 1043 -18.98 40.08 27.06
N PHE A 1044 -20.29 40.26 26.93
CA PHE A 1044 -21.25 39.28 26.41
C PHE A 1044 -21.68 39.55 24.95
N GLU A 1045 -21.18 40.62 24.35
CA GLU A 1045 -21.35 40.87 22.92
C GLU A 1045 -20.49 39.92 22.07
N ARG A 1046 -20.88 39.73 20.81
CA ARG A 1046 -20.10 38.89 19.90
C ARG A 1046 -18.83 39.64 19.51
N LYS A 1047 -17.69 39.11 19.92
CA LYS A 1047 -16.37 39.62 19.55
C LYS A 1047 -15.87 38.91 18.30
N TRP A 1048 -15.34 39.67 17.34
CA TRP A 1048 -14.73 39.12 16.14
C TRP A 1048 -13.20 39.16 16.25
N PHE A 1049 -12.56 38.08 15.82
CA PHE A 1049 -11.12 37.94 15.80
C PHE A 1049 -10.65 37.51 14.42
N ALA A 1050 -9.52 38.06 14.00
CA ALA A 1050 -8.74 37.58 12.85
C ALA A 1050 -7.49 36.86 13.37
N GLY A 1051 -7.17 35.71 12.79
CA GLY A 1051 -6.04 34.88 13.17
C GLY A 1051 -5.16 34.48 12.00
N LEU A 1052 -3.87 34.28 12.29
CA LEU A 1052 -2.92 33.64 11.37
C LEU A 1052 -2.16 32.55 12.13
N ASP A 1053 -2.17 31.34 11.57
CA ASP A 1053 -1.56 30.15 12.14
C ASP A 1053 -0.55 29.52 11.16
N GLY A 1054 0.57 29.03 11.69
CA GLY A 1054 1.53 28.18 11.00
C GLY A 1054 1.85 26.96 11.85
N THR A 1055 1.65 25.76 11.30
CA THR A 1055 1.89 24.49 11.98
C THR A 1055 2.91 23.67 11.21
N TYR A 1056 3.93 23.18 11.91
CA TYR A 1056 4.76 22.07 11.45
C TYR A 1056 4.45 20.84 12.30
N GLY A 1057 4.02 19.76 11.65
CA GLY A 1057 3.80 18.47 12.30
C GLY A 1057 4.65 17.38 11.69
N TYR A 1058 4.98 16.37 12.49
CA TYR A 1058 5.71 15.18 12.10
C TYR A 1058 5.21 13.98 12.89
N GLU A 1059 4.79 12.93 12.18
CA GLU A 1059 4.31 11.69 12.78
C GLU A 1059 4.97 10.47 12.14
N SER A 1060 5.45 9.57 13.00
CA SER A 1060 6.05 8.30 12.60
C SER A 1060 5.73 7.24 13.64
N TYR A 1061 5.10 6.15 13.22
CA TYR A 1061 4.70 5.05 14.08
C TYR A 1061 5.05 3.73 13.41
N ASP A 1062 5.43 2.74 14.21
CA ASP A 1062 5.51 1.38 13.71
C ASP A 1062 4.10 0.84 13.39
N VAL A 1063 3.14 0.93 14.31
CA VAL A 1063 1.75 0.54 14.02
C VAL A 1063 0.85 1.71 14.42
N THR A 1064 0.00 2.19 13.51
CA THR A 1064 -0.79 3.40 13.74
C THR A 1064 -1.80 3.27 14.88
N VAL A 1065 -2.55 2.15 14.97
CA VAL A 1065 -3.59 1.98 16.00
C VAL A 1065 -3.05 1.51 17.36
N ASN A 1066 -1.92 0.81 17.37
CA ASN A 1066 -1.26 0.37 18.60
C ASN A 1066 0.27 0.52 18.53
N PRO A 1067 0.80 1.76 18.58
CA PRO A 1067 2.23 1.99 18.42
C PRO A 1067 3.04 1.35 19.55
N THR A 1068 4.08 0.61 19.20
CA THR A 1068 5.10 0.12 20.15
C THR A 1068 6.40 0.93 20.07
N ARG A 1069 6.62 1.59 18.93
CA ARG A 1069 7.68 2.57 18.68
C ARG A 1069 7.15 3.69 17.81
N GLY A 1070 7.48 4.93 18.14
CA GLY A 1070 7.06 6.07 17.33
C GLY A 1070 7.29 7.42 17.98
N MET A 1071 7.09 8.45 17.19
CA MET A 1071 7.25 9.85 17.58
C MET A 1071 6.12 10.68 16.94
N LYS A 1072 5.57 11.60 17.73
CA LYS A 1072 4.76 12.71 17.23
C LYS A 1072 5.38 14.01 17.71
N PHE A 1073 5.67 14.90 16.79
CA PHE A 1073 6.13 16.25 17.07
C PHE A 1073 5.23 17.23 16.33
N GLU A 1074 4.79 18.27 17.02
CA GLU A 1074 3.97 19.31 16.43
C GLU A 1074 4.35 20.63 17.07
N ILE A 1075 4.44 21.68 16.25
CA ILE A 1075 4.60 23.05 16.73
C ILE A 1075 3.65 23.92 15.92
N ASN A 1076 2.70 24.54 16.62
CA ASN A 1076 1.82 25.54 16.06
C ASN A 1076 2.23 26.93 16.61
N VAL A 1077 2.43 27.88 15.70
CA VAL A 1077 2.77 29.26 16.01
C VAL A 1077 1.75 30.14 15.33
N GLY A 1078 1.19 31.11 16.05
CA GLY A 1078 0.17 31.98 15.48
C GLY A 1078 0.01 33.29 16.23
N GLY A 1079 -0.90 34.11 15.71
CA GLY A 1079 -1.33 35.34 16.35
C GLY A 1079 -2.80 35.61 16.09
N ARG A 1080 -3.46 36.23 17.06
CA ARG A 1080 -4.86 36.63 16.98
C ARG A 1080 -5.02 38.09 17.36
N MET A 1081 -5.93 38.75 16.67
CA MET A 1081 -6.26 40.16 16.85
C MET A 1081 -7.78 40.30 16.92
N ASN A 1082 -8.29 41.05 17.89
CA ASN A 1082 -9.69 41.47 17.88
C ASN A 1082 -9.91 42.51 16.77
N VAL A 1083 -10.96 42.34 15.97
CA VAL A 1083 -11.23 43.16 14.78
C VAL A 1083 -11.77 44.54 15.15
N ASP A 1084 -12.53 44.62 16.24
CA ASP A 1084 -13.14 45.88 16.71
C ASP A 1084 -12.12 46.69 17.55
N ASN A 1085 -11.19 46.00 18.23
CA ASN A 1085 -10.12 46.61 19.01
C ASN A 1085 -8.78 45.92 18.71
N THR A 1086 -8.05 46.45 17.73
CA THR A 1086 -6.79 45.85 17.23
C THR A 1086 -5.64 45.88 18.23
N ASP A 1087 -5.69 46.75 19.26
CA ASP A 1087 -4.70 46.77 20.33
C ASP A 1087 -4.79 45.49 21.20
N ARG A 1088 -5.92 44.79 21.14
CA ARG A 1088 -6.09 43.45 21.70
C ARG A 1088 -5.58 42.38 20.73
N THR A 1089 -4.27 42.36 20.57
CA THR A 1089 -3.53 41.38 19.78
C THR A 1089 -2.58 40.58 20.67
N PHE A 1090 -2.50 39.27 20.45
CA PHE A 1090 -1.53 38.40 21.13
C PHE A 1090 -1.00 37.31 20.19
N GLY A 1091 0.22 36.86 20.43
CA GLY A 1091 0.83 35.71 19.76
C GLY A 1091 0.70 34.43 20.58
N TYR A 1092 0.95 33.27 19.99
CA TYR A 1092 1.08 32.03 20.75
C TYR A 1092 2.02 31.01 20.09
N ILE A 1093 2.58 30.14 20.93
CA ILE A 1093 3.37 28.98 20.53
C ILE A 1093 2.84 27.75 21.28
N LYS A 1094 2.49 26.70 20.54
CA LYS A 1094 1.91 25.44 21.06
C LYS A 1094 2.76 24.25 20.62
N PRO A 1095 3.80 23.86 21.39
CA PRO A 1095 4.59 22.68 21.09
C PRO A 1095 3.96 21.40 21.68
N TYR A 1096 4.12 20.29 20.96
CA TYR A 1096 3.81 18.94 21.40
C TYR A 1096 4.93 18.00 20.98
N LEU A 1097 5.38 17.13 21.90
CA LEU A 1097 6.34 16.06 21.63
C LEU A 1097 5.89 14.80 22.36
N GLY A 1098 5.74 13.70 21.64
CA GLY A 1098 5.41 12.40 22.21
C GLY A 1098 6.24 11.27 21.62
N PHE A 1099 6.52 10.26 22.44
CA PHE A 1099 7.26 9.06 22.07
C PHE A 1099 6.54 7.80 22.53
N TYR A 1100 6.71 6.72 21.76
CA TYR A 1100 6.39 5.35 22.15
C TYR A 1100 7.68 4.53 22.19
N ASN A 1101 7.92 3.84 23.29
CA ASN A 1101 9.13 3.06 23.52
C ASN A 1101 8.80 1.67 24.08
N ALA A 1102 8.98 0.64 23.26
CA ALA A 1102 8.94 -0.74 23.73
C ALA A 1102 10.00 -0.98 24.82
N LEU A 1103 9.55 -1.31 26.03
CA LEU A 1103 10.38 -1.68 27.18
C LEU A 1103 10.69 -3.18 27.20
N SER A 1104 9.78 -4.01 26.69
CA SER A 1104 9.98 -5.45 26.61
C SER A 1104 10.48 -5.88 25.22
N ARG A 1105 11.25 -6.97 25.19
CA ARG A 1105 11.71 -7.62 23.95
C ARG A 1105 10.53 -7.93 23.01
N ASN A 1106 9.49 -8.58 23.50
CA ASN A 1106 8.27 -8.88 22.72
C ASN A 1106 7.40 -7.65 22.35
N ARG A 1107 7.84 -6.42 22.66
CA ARG A 1107 7.18 -5.13 22.39
C ARG A 1107 5.76 -4.97 22.95
N LYS A 1108 5.33 -5.85 23.86
CA LYS A 1108 4.01 -5.75 24.52
C LYS A 1108 3.96 -4.69 25.60
N LEU A 1109 5.07 -4.48 26.31
CA LEU A 1109 5.20 -3.45 27.34
C LEU A 1109 5.81 -2.21 26.70
N VAL A 1110 5.07 -1.10 26.70
CA VAL A 1110 5.43 0.13 26.00
C VAL A 1110 5.31 1.31 26.96
N LEU A 1111 6.34 2.15 27.01
CA LEU A 1111 6.30 3.45 27.65
C LEU A 1111 5.91 4.50 26.62
N LYS A 1112 4.75 5.14 26.79
CA LYS A 1112 4.35 6.32 26.04
C LYS A 1112 4.65 7.55 26.90
N THR A 1113 5.41 8.49 26.37
CA THR A 1113 5.62 9.80 27.00
C THR A 1113 5.10 10.90 26.11
N ALA A 1114 4.60 11.99 26.70
CA ALA A 1114 4.28 13.20 25.96
C ALA A 1114 4.56 14.44 26.81
N ALA A 1115 4.89 15.54 26.13
CA ALA A 1115 4.97 16.87 26.68
C ALA A 1115 4.19 17.81 25.74
N LYS A 1116 3.31 18.63 26.32
CA LYS A 1116 2.49 19.60 25.62
C LYS A 1116 2.62 20.94 26.32
N GLY A 1117 2.74 22.02 25.55
CA GLY A 1117 2.71 23.38 26.07
C GLY A 1117 1.82 24.30 25.25
N GLN A 1118 1.45 25.42 25.85
CA GLN A 1118 0.89 26.59 25.18
C GLN A 1118 1.47 27.83 25.86
N PHE A 1119 2.03 28.74 25.07
CA PHE A 1119 2.63 29.97 25.55
C PHE A 1119 1.99 31.12 24.79
N ASN A 1120 1.12 31.90 25.43
CA ASN A 1120 0.60 33.13 24.86
C ASN A 1120 1.61 34.27 25.08
N ILE A 1121 1.85 35.06 24.04
CA ILE A 1121 2.78 36.20 24.01
C ILE A 1121 1.93 37.48 23.98
N GLY A 1122 2.00 38.26 25.06
CA GLY A 1122 1.06 39.35 25.33
C GLY A 1122 -0.07 38.92 26.27
N GLU A 1123 -0.79 39.90 26.80
CA GLU A 1123 -1.77 39.71 27.89
C GLU A 1123 -3.21 39.97 27.44
N ASN A 1124 -3.39 40.52 26.24
CA ASN A 1124 -4.69 40.95 25.72
C ASN A 1124 -5.50 39.82 25.06
N PHE A 1125 -5.53 38.63 25.67
CA PHE A 1125 -6.33 37.48 25.21
C PHE A 1125 -7.59 37.30 26.10
N GLU A 1126 -8.62 36.68 25.55
CA GLU A 1126 -9.84 36.34 26.30
C GLU A 1126 -9.68 35.01 27.05
N PHE A 1127 -10.45 34.75 28.11
CA PHE A 1127 -10.29 33.52 28.92
C PHE A 1127 -10.41 32.22 28.09
N TYR A 1128 -11.27 32.20 27.07
CA TYR A 1128 -11.43 31.07 26.13
C TYR A 1128 -10.29 30.94 25.10
N GLN A 1129 -9.33 31.88 25.11
CA GLN A 1129 -8.08 31.86 24.33
C GLN A 1129 -6.85 31.60 25.21
N GLY A 1130 -7.02 31.47 26.53
CA GLY A 1130 -5.95 31.18 27.47
C GLY A 1130 -5.29 29.82 27.26
N ALA A 1131 -4.13 29.64 27.89
CA ALA A 1131 -3.45 28.35 27.98
C ALA A 1131 -4.17 27.47 29.02
N GLN A 1132 -4.67 26.32 28.58
CA GLN A 1132 -5.60 25.50 29.37
C GLN A 1132 -5.05 24.08 29.64
N LEU A 1133 -5.31 23.57 30.85
CA LEU A 1133 -5.06 22.17 31.25
C LEU A 1133 -6.35 21.51 31.77
N GLY A 1134 -6.44 20.18 31.62
CA GLY A 1134 -7.58 19.36 32.06
C GLY A 1134 -8.15 18.48 30.94
N ALA A 1135 -8.56 17.25 31.29
CA ALA A 1135 -9.14 16.25 30.40
C ALA A 1135 -8.31 16.02 29.10
N ASP A 1136 -8.82 16.45 27.94
CA ASP A 1136 -8.22 16.25 26.62
C ASP A 1136 -6.97 17.14 26.39
N ASN A 1137 -6.75 18.16 27.23
CA ASN A 1137 -5.52 18.94 27.27
C ASN A 1137 -4.41 18.30 28.13
N LEU A 1138 -4.49 16.98 28.35
CA LEU A 1138 -3.79 16.23 29.40
C LEU A 1138 -4.23 16.66 30.79
N LEU A 1139 -3.65 16.03 31.83
CA LEU A 1139 -4.14 16.14 33.21
C LEU A 1139 -5.53 15.50 33.34
N ARG A 1140 -5.61 14.23 32.96
CA ARG A 1140 -6.85 13.50 32.61
C ARG A 1140 -7.87 13.34 33.73
N ALA A 1141 -7.48 13.51 35.01
CA ALA A 1141 -8.42 13.45 36.14
C ALA A 1141 -9.29 14.70 36.27
N TYR A 1142 -8.85 15.83 35.74
CA TYR A 1142 -9.49 17.12 35.96
C TYR A 1142 -10.54 17.41 34.89
N ARG A 1143 -11.50 18.27 35.23
CA ARG A 1143 -12.53 18.76 34.29
C ARG A 1143 -11.89 19.40 33.06
N THR A 1144 -12.62 19.42 31.94
CA THR A 1144 -12.18 20.14 30.74
C THR A 1144 -11.94 21.62 31.09
N GLU A 1145 -10.85 22.22 30.59
CA GLU A 1145 -10.43 23.61 30.90
C GLU A 1145 -10.28 23.97 32.39
N ARG A 1146 -9.96 22.99 33.25
CA ARG A 1146 -9.89 23.17 34.71
C ARG A 1146 -8.97 24.31 35.17
N PHE A 1147 -7.80 24.45 34.53
CA PHE A 1147 -6.83 25.49 34.87
C PHE A 1147 -6.54 26.33 33.63
N THR A 1148 -6.62 27.64 33.77
CA THR A 1148 -6.38 28.60 32.67
C THR A 1148 -5.30 29.60 33.07
N GLY A 1149 -4.36 29.91 32.18
CA GLY A 1149 -3.32 30.92 32.37
C GLY A 1149 -2.87 31.55 31.06
N GLN A 1150 -1.81 32.38 31.12
CA GLN A 1150 -1.11 32.88 29.94
C GLN A 1150 -0.25 31.80 29.29
N SER A 1151 0.39 30.95 30.12
CA SER A 1151 1.18 29.81 29.66
C SER A 1151 0.79 28.53 30.40
N ALA A 1152 0.97 27.38 29.77
CA ALA A 1152 0.73 26.08 30.34
C ALA A 1152 1.76 25.06 29.84
N LEU A 1153 2.14 24.13 30.72
CA LEU A 1153 3.03 23.02 30.41
C LEU A 1153 2.56 21.79 31.16
N VAL A 1154 2.50 20.66 30.45
CA VAL A 1154 2.08 19.38 31.00
C VAL A 1154 2.88 18.24 30.38
N GLY A 1155 3.30 17.31 31.22
CA GLY A 1155 3.93 16.06 30.83
C GLY A 1155 3.06 14.87 31.21
N SER A 1156 3.10 13.82 30.40
CA SER A 1156 2.41 12.54 30.67
C SER A 1156 3.33 11.37 30.43
N ALA A 1157 3.18 10.31 31.23
CA ALA A 1157 3.83 9.02 31.03
C ALA A 1157 2.82 7.87 31.26
N ASP A 1158 2.58 7.06 30.23
CA ASP A 1158 1.75 5.86 30.30
C ASP A 1158 2.61 4.60 30.13
N ILE A 1159 2.47 3.64 31.05
CA ILE A 1159 2.92 2.27 30.85
C ILE A 1159 1.75 1.48 30.28
N ARG A 1160 1.96 0.93 29.08
CA ARG A 1160 0.94 0.25 28.28
C ARG A 1160 1.33 -1.22 28.14
N TYR A 1161 0.37 -2.12 28.34
CA TYR A 1161 0.53 -3.55 28.07
C TYR A 1161 -0.51 -4.01 27.03
N SER A 1162 -0.03 -4.55 25.91
CA SER A 1162 -0.87 -5.14 24.88
C SER A 1162 -1.03 -6.64 25.10
N PHE A 1163 -2.26 -7.11 25.23
CA PHE A 1163 -2.54 -8.54 25.25
C PHE A 1163 -2.39 -9.14 23.84
N LYS A 1164 -2.32 -10.48 23.78
CA LYS A 1164 -2.46 -11.15 22.49
C LYS A 1164 -3.82 -10.80 21.91
N GLN A 1165 -3.86 -10.58 20.61
CA GLN A 1165 -5.12 -10.50 19.88
C GLN A 1165 -5.89 -11.81 20.11
N PHE A 1166 -7.19 -11.69 20.33
CA PHE A 1166 -8.06 -12.85 20.45
C PHE A 1166 -9.19 -12.74 19.44
N LYS A 1167 -9.67 -13.91 19.05
CA LYS A 1167 -10.64 -14.08 17.98
C LYS A 1167 -12.04 -13.84 18.56
N THR A 1168 -12.88 -13.07 17.86
CA THR A 1168 -14.31 -12.95 18.13
C THR A 1168 -15.11 -13.40 16.92
N SER A 1169 -16.44 -13.52 17.05
CA SER A 1169 -17.34 -13.93 15.96
C SER A 1169 -17.47 -12.92 14.81
N VAL A 1170 -16.83 -11.74 14.88
CA VAL A 1170 -16.98 -10.68 13.87
C VAL A 1170 -15.62 -10.22 13.34
N LEU A 1171 -14.75 -9.71 14.21
CA LEU A 1171 -13.42 -9.24 13.84
C LEU A 1171 -12.39 -9.59 14.93
N PRO A 1172 -11.11 -9.77 14.58
CA PRO A 1172 -10.09 -10.06 15.57
C PRO A 1172 -9.84 -8.80 16.42
N LEU A 1173 -9.97 -8.93 17.74
CA LEU A 1173 -9.85 -7.83 18.69
C LEU A 1173 -8.52 -7.89 19.42
N GLN A 1174 -7.85 -6.74 19.53
CA GLN A 1174 -6.73 -6.58 20.45
C GLN A 1174 -7.15 -5.64 21.58
N ILE A 1175 -7.10 -6.16 22.80
CA ILE A 1175 -7.26 -5.37 24.01
C ILE A 1175 -5.88 -5.05 24.58
N GLY A 1176 -5.74 -3.86 25.16
CA GLY A 1176 -4.61 -3.53 26.01
C GLY A 1176 -5.04 -2.71 27.21
N ILE A 1177 -4.22 -2.74 28.25
CA ILE A 1177 -4.39 -1.96 29.48
C ILE A 1177 -3.26 -0.96 29.63
N PHE A 1178 -3.52 0.16 30.28
CA PHE A 1178 -2.48 1.11 30.65
C PHE A 1178 -2.72 1.67 32.03
N THR A 1179 -1.63 2.13 32.62
CA THR A 1179 -1.63 3.05 33.75
C THR A 1179 -0.73 4.22 33.42
N GLY A 1180 -1.05 5.40 33.91
CA GLY A 1180 -0.27 6.58 33.61
C GLY A 1180 -0.41 7.69 34.63
N ILE A 1181 0.55 8.60 34.57
CA ILE A 1181 0.60 9.83 35.36
C ILE A 1181 0.71 11.02 34.42
N ASP A 1182 -0.02 12.08 34.73
CA ASP A 1182 0.14 13.40 34.13
C ASP A 1182 0.55 14.39 35.22
N THR A 1183 1.39 15.36 34.89
CA THR A 1183 1.75 16.47 35.77
C THR A 1183 1.85 17.75 34.96
N GLY A 1184 1.18 18.80 35.41
CA GLY A 1184 1.13 20.08 34.69
C GLY A 1184 0.84 21.28 35.58
N ARG A 1185 1.11 22.46 35.02
CA ARG A 1185 0.92 23.76 35.67
C ARG A 1185 0.58 24.83 34.63
N VAL A 1186 -0.18 25.84 35.05
CA VAL A 1186 -0.36 27.09 34.31
C VAL A 1186 0.40 28.25 34.98
N TRP A 1187 0.72 29.29 34.21
CA TRP A 1187 1.35 30.52 34.67
C TRP A 1187 0.54 31.73 34.22
N ILE A 1188 0.48 32.75 35.07
CA ILE A 1188 -0.16 34.04 34.80
C ILE A 1188 0.90 35.14 34.73
N SER A 1189 0.68 36.17 33.91
CA SER A 1189 1.63 37.24 33.61
C SER A 1189 1.94 38.13 34.82
N ASP A 1190 0.92 38.42 35.63
CA ASP A 1190 1.00 39.31 36.79
C ASP A 1190 0.89 38.52 38.08
N ASN A 1191 1.86 38.71 38.99
CA ASN A 1191 1.81 38.17 40.36
C ASN A 1191 1.52 36.66 40.46
N ASP A 1192 2.14 35.82 39.62
CA ASP A 1192 2.11 34.37 39.85
C ASP A 1192 2.86 34.02 41.15
N GLN A 1193 2.11 33.75 42.21
CA GLN A 1193 2.63 33.35 43.53
C GLN A 1193 2.48 31.85 43.79
N SER A 1194 1.89 31.09 42.87
CA SER A 1194 1.60 29.68 43.08
C SER A 1194 2.76 28.83 42.61
N ASP A 1195 3.32 27.98 43.48
CA ASP A 1195 4.28 26.94 43.09
C ASP A 1195 3.60 25.58 42.84
N LYS A 1196 2.26 25.57 42.76
CA LYS A 1196 1.46 24.35 42.70
C LYS A 1196 1.56 23.68 41.32
N TRP A 1197 1.93 22.40 41.35
CA TRP A 1197 1.84 21.50 40.20
C TRP A 1197 0.73 20.50 40.45
N HIS A 1198 -0.18 20.36 39.49
CA HIS A 1198 -1.25 19.39 39.58
C HIS A 1198 -0.80 18.07 38.96
N SER A 1199 -1.27 16.96 39.51
CA SER A 1199 -0.98 15.64 38.98
C SER A 1199 -2.24 14.78 38.96
N SER A 1200 -2.33 13.91 37.95
CA SER A 1200 -3.36 12.89 37.86
C SER A 1200 -2.74 11.51 37.69
N LEU A 1201 -3.22 10.53 38.43
CA LEU A 1201 -2.82 9.13 38.33
C LEU A 1201 -4.04 8.31 37.90
N GLY A 1202 -3.86 7.38 36.98
CA GLY A 1202 -4.98 6.56 36.55
C GLY A 1202 -4.59 5.44 35.63
N GLY A 1203 -5.60 4.91 34.96
CA GLY A 1203 -5.43 3.85 33.99
C GLY A 1203 -6.70 3.62 33.19
N GLY A 1204 -6.66 2.58 32.39
CA GLY A 1204 -7.75 2.26 31.50
C GLY A 1204 -7.42 1.09 30.60
N PHE A 1205 -8.30 0.86 29.64
CA PHE A 1205 -8.07 -0.11 28.58
C PHE A 1205 -8.50 0.45 27.24
N TRP A 1206 -7.87 -0.06 26.19
CA TRP A 1206 -8.28 0.20 24.81
C TRP A 1206 -8.59 -1.10 24.11
N MET A 1207 -9.42 -1.00 23.07
CA MET A 1207 -9.78 -2.08 22.19
C MET A 1207 -9.65 -1.59 20.75
N ASN A 1208 -8.92 -2.34 19.93
CA ASN A 1208 -8.76 -2.06 18.51
C ASN A 1208 -9.11 -3.30 17.68
N SER A 1209 -9.58 -3.07 16.45
CA SER A 1209 -9.81 -4.15 15.48
C SER A 1209 -9.44 -3.70 14.07
N ALA A 1210 -8.58 -4.51 13.42
CA ALA A 1210 -8.22 -4.42 12.00
C ALA A 1210 -7.98 -2.98 11.47
N ASP A 1211 -7.34 -2.12 12.27
CA ASP A 1211 -7.14 -0.68 12.02
C ASP A 1211 -8.42 0.18 11.82
N ALA A 1212 -9.60 -0.43 11.76
CA ALA A 1212 -10.88 0.21 11.42
C ALA A 1212 -11.70 0.70 12.64
N LEU A 1213 -11.50 0.08 13.80
CA LEU A 1213 -12.24 0.37 15.04
C LEU A 1213 -11.28 0.68 16.18
N SER A 1214 -11.57 1.74 16.93
CA SER A 1214 -10.83 2.09 18.14
C SER A 1214 -11.76 2.56 19.25
N ALA A 1215 -11.60 1.97 20.43
CA ALA A 1215 -12.30 2.36 21.65
C ALA A 1215 -11.29 2.54 22.79
N THR A 1216 -11.48 3.58 23.61
CA THR A 1216 -10.65 3.81 24.80
C THR A 1216 -11.54 4.15 25.98
N PHE A 1217 -11.25 3.53 27.13
CA PHE A 1217 -11.88 3.76 28.41
C PHE A 1217 -10.81 4.25 29.39
N ASN A 1218 -11.06 5.39 30.05
CA ASN A 1218 -10.12 6.02 30.98
C ASN A 1218 -10.77 6.20 32.35
N LEU A 1219 -10.02 5.95 33.42
CA LEU A 1219 -10.37 6.31 34.80
C LEU A 1219 -9.13 6.91 35.48
N PHE A 1220 -9.17 8.20 35.77
CA PHE A 1220 -8.05 8.95 36.38
C PHE A 1220 -8.52 9.66 37.64
N THR A 1221 -7.65 9.75 38.64
CA THR A 1221 -7.88 10.45 39.90
C THR A 1221 -6.84 11.54 40.13
N GLY A 1222 -7.26 12.63 40.76
CA GLY A 1222 -6.43 13.78 41.14
C GLY A 1222 -7.03 14.47 42.37
N GLU A 1223 -6.66 15.74 42.58
CA GLU A 1223 -7.20 16.54 43.70
C GLU A 1223 -8.72 16.71 43.63
N ASP A 1224 -9.28 16.79 42.42
CA ASP A 1224 -10.72 16.96 42.15
C ASP A 1224 -11.50 15.62 42.14
N GLY A 1225 -10.86 14.52 42.54
CA GLY A 1225 -11.47 13.19 42.57
C GLY A 1225 -11.32 12.38 41.27
N ALA A 1226 -12.16 11.35 41.12
CA ALA A 1226 -12.07 10.38 40.02
C ALA A 1226 -12.94 10.78 38.82
N ARG A 1227 -12.37 10.65 37.61
CA ARG A 1227 -13.01 10.98 36.33
C ARG A 1227 -12.96 9.80 35.37
N PHE A 1228 -14.13 9.40 34.89
CA PHE A 1228 -14.30 8.38 33.84
C PHE A 1228 -14.57 9.03 32.49
N SER A 1229 -13.97 8.52 31.40
CA SER A 1229 -14.32 8.90 30.04
C SER A 1229 -14.24 7.70 29.09
N PHE A 1230 -15.05 7.72 28.03
CA PHE A 1230 -14.93 6.76 26.93
C PHE A 1230 -15.03 7.44 25.57
N SER A 1231 -14.36 6.86 24.59
CA SER A 1231 -14.47 7.24 23.19
C SER A 1231 -14.59 6.00 22.32
N PHE A 1232 -15.45 6.07 21.31
CA PHE A 1232 -15.61 5.05 20.28
C PHE A 1232 -15.65 5.72 18.91
N ALA A 1233 -14.74 5.30 18.04
CA ALA A 1233 -14.65 5.84 16.69
C ALA A 1233 -14.29 4.76 15.68
N PHE A 1234 -14.90 4.87 14.50
CA PHE A 1234 -14.42 4.23 13.29
C PHE A 1234 -13.28 5.06 12.70
N LYS A 1235 -12.19 4.40 12.30
CA LYS A 1235 -11.04 5.00 11.61
C LYS A 1235 -10.98 4.42 10.19
N PHE A 1236 -11.20 5.26 9.18
CA PHE A 1236 -11.08 4.89 7.76
C PHE A 1236 -10.29 5.93 6.98
#